data_AF-A0A7W3V143-F1
#
_entry.id   AF-A0A7W3V143-F1
#
_cell.length_a   1.000
_cell.length_b   1.000
_cell.length_c   1.000
_cell.angle_alpha   90.00
_cell.angle_beta   90.00
_cell.angle_gamma   90.00
#
_symmetry.space_group_name_H-M   'P 1'
#
loop_
_entity.id
_entity.type
_entity.pdbx_description
1 polymer ?
#
loop_
_entity_poly.entity_id
_entity_poly.type
_entity_poly.pdbx_seq_one_letter_code
_entity_poly.pdbx_strand_id
1 'polypeptide(L)'
;MNSIIEDTPVDVFHSSLNADEQQAVADLVERHRGNAAMTQRMALDASRLLSSSQDRLQKQAGAGFCKRLLGAINGSTRNNALANQHDTLKAQKVAWHYLQQLQQQNLINAQAIAVIRNNLGTMNEFIIETRDFLDEAIGRIGNRLRPLENNSRLNKWSLNIEANKRRYRSLPRSLLVVQLAYDFMLKHQDIDLTLEDINHLVVTLENVGVNCDDEVRLLDFIIDLIDQMDVTGIDLYRRNIQIVTEDFEIESAFIQSNVSGIVFNALYYLSDQHSRIMALISDDELCNSDAAREKFISRIFGDEFDGLATIYTLRDLVAEVVGGGLLAIAIYRDINGLDAQADALPPPEEQEEHISLVSRLPDIKQHSFLDETEDADQRRTYIELLSLCLPDASECGPLGRDFISHLAAKADTPTAVSRFLSSGTHGHAQADQLEALQAVLTDDNRVYCWLLDAFFLLSIEGRKIESPQVMRILGALKPTEFKEQLAAIQVLLADDDHERVLQAGARLSRLTSGWPNVLRYREFSLSDNFTEATRSLHAASFAAVVLSGDLSRVGMKAIEYSYFLGPSPFDDGIFSKFTNAVGSTAFSVGRKSCTSTLNQMRGKVVELLAAHSGALSSANALVGRFGLPRFDFENESGYTDFDLDNSAENEQWSDQFEHYQRRLEKTLDGFSHTCDDAVRQLELFAAGDFTTSVLEQRKREREQALQQQREKDLASRSATIAKDDQVLVVSIDWEEMPAPPCDPEHIRNLKTDGERWMVADREGRYYLSGDRVQWEEVHPFGEESISANEIRVIDGTWILTTYRDGFAYSPDGRHWKRTPYPIAKDDYSCSPTDDIVRLNGTWIWRFIRDCSYTYKTDSWFSSEETRTYDETVLFATQSLDSAWSIWEGTPKLPEGMEVGALRALPGHHSLLIFCAYNWMYGSNKKMTDLEPAVKYFVPSKGWRNCTWDGEMNHRSDVIVTRMADQLMCFGSNALLRATKVYEWTQDKDSISVRDVFHLQNMSAFWHGSNTKLLLSQDGRTFADLTLEDGNWNYLCANDQGLLSLYSPNPHETWLRTGRWKFKLKE
;
A
#
# COMPACT_ATOMS: atom_id res chain seq x y z
N MET A 1 37.63 32.76 -12.28
CA MET A 1 36.68 33.16 -11.22
C MET A 1 35.79 31.96 -11.00
N ASN A 2 36.03 31.20 -9.92
CA ASN A 2 35.19 30.06 -9.54
C ASN A 2 33.89 30.61 -8.96
N SER A 3 32.77 30.39 -9.65
CA SER A 3 31.45 30.54 -9.05
C SER A 3 31.21 29.32 -8.18
N ILE A 4 31.31 29.50 -6.86
CA ILE A 4 30.79 28.56 -5.89
C ILE A 4 29.27 28.59 -6.09
N ILE A 5 28.72 27.52 -6.68
CA ILE A 5 27.29 27.25 -6.64
C ILE A 5 27.05 26.76 -5.21
N GLU A 6 26.29 27.53 -4.43
CA GLU A 6 25.80 27.07 -3.13
C GLU A 6 24.72 26.02 -3.41
N ASP A 7 25.10 24.75 -3.35
CA ASP A 7 24.14 23.64 -3.40
C ASP A 7 23.19 23.77 -2.21
N THR A 8 21.89 23.87 -2.49
CA THR A 8 20.86 23.83 -1.45
C THR A 8 20.71 22.39 -0.94
N PRO A 9 20.28 22.16 0.32
CA PRO A 9 20.09 20.82 0.86
C PRO A 9 19.21 19.91 -0.01
N VAL A 10 18.28 20.49 -0.77
CA VAL A 10 17.34 19.80 -1.67
C VAL A 10 18.04 19.19 -2.90
N ASP A 11 19.01 19.89 -3.50
CA ASP A 11 19.70 19.42 -4.72
C ASP A 11 20.65 18.24 -4.45
N VAL A 12 21.13 18.12 -3.21
CA VAL A 12 22.14 17.14 -2.81
C VAL A 12 21.57 15.71 -2.77
N PHE A 13 20.31 15.53 -2.34
CA PHE A 13 19.66 14.22 -2.22
C PHE A 13 19.21 13.61 -3.57
N HIS A 14 19.02 14.43 -4.61
CA HIS A 14 18.68 13.99 -5.98
C HIS A 14 19.91 13.87 -6.90
N SER A 15 21.10 14.23 -6.41
CA SER A 15 22.33 14.15 -7.20
C SER A 15 22.94 12.75 -7.15
N SER A 16 23.38 12.22 -8.30
CA SER A 16 24.09 10.93 -8.37
C SER A 16 25.42 10.99 -7.61
N LEU A 17 25.82 9.89 -6.97
CA LEU A 17 27.17 9.77 -6.40
C LEU A 17 28.21 9.86 -7.52
N ASN A 18 29.36 10.48 -7.26
CA ASN A 18 30.52 10.33 -8.13
C ASN A 18 31.17 8.94 -7.95
N ALA A 19 32.09 8.55 -8.83
CA ALA A 19 32.69 7.22 -8.81
C ALA A 19 33.38 6.87 -7.47
N ASP A 20 34.03 7.85 -6.84
CA ASP A 20 34.71 7.67 -5.56
C ASP A 20 33.71 7.48 -4.40
N GLU A 21 32.63 8.27 -4.40
CA GLU A 21 31.51 8.14 -3.45
C GLU A 21 30.77 6.81 -3.62
N GLN A 22 30.53 6.38 -4.87
CA GLN A 22 29.85 5.12 -5.18
C GLN A 22 30.67 3.91 -4.76
N GLN A 23 31.99 3.95 -4.96
CA GLN A 23 32.91 2.93 -4.46
C GLN A 23 32.94 2.92 -2.92
N ALA A 24 32.95 4.10 -2.28
CA ALA A 24 32.95 4.18 -0.82
C ALA A 24 31.69 3.57 -0.20
N VAL A 25 30.52 3.77 -0.81
CA VAL A 25 29.27 3.14 -0.36
C VAL A 25 29.30 1.63 -0.60
N ALA A 26 29.74 1.18 -1.78
CA ALA A 26 29.84 -0.25 -2.09
C ALA A 26 30.79 -1.00 -1.14
N ASP A 27 31.97 -0.43 -0.88
CA ASP A 27 32.93 -0.95 0.09
C ASP A 27 32.34 -0.99 1.50
N LEU A 28 31.56 0.01 1.88
CA LEU A 28 30.92 0.09 3.20
C LEU A 28 29.87 -1.01 3.39
N VAL A 29 29.09 -1.30 2.35
CA VAL A 29 28.11 -2.39 2.35
C VAL A 29 28.82 -3.74 2.44
N GLU A 30 29.82 -3.99 1.59
CA GLU A 30 30.57 -5.26 1.57
C GLU A 30 31.32 -5.53 2.89
N ARG A 31 31.92 -4.50 3.51
CA ARG A 31 32.63 -4.65 4.81
C ARG A 31 31.72 -5.14 5.94
N HIS A 32 30.44 -4.80 5.91
CA HIS A 32 29.51 -5.10 7.00
C HIS A 32 28.47 -6.18 6.66
N ARG A 33 28.40 -6.61 5.38
CA ARG A 33 27.43 -7.59 4.85
C ARG A 33 27.35 -8.91 5.65
N GLY A 34 28.45 -9.33 6.27
CA GLY A 34 28.53 -10.54 7.10
C GLY A 34 28.19 -10.36 8.59
N ASN A 35 27.99 -9.13 9.06
CA ASN A 35 27.71 -8.81 10.47
C ASN A 35 26.41 -8.00 10.58
N ALA A 36 25.32 -8.69 10.89
CA ALA A 36 23.99 -8.11 10.97
C ALA A 36 23.89 -6.99 12.02
N ALA A 37 24.50 -7.16 13.20
CA ALA A 37 24.48 -6.17 14.27
C ALA A 37 25.22 -4.89 13.86
N MET A 38 26.39 -5.03 13.24
CA MET A 38 27.17 -3.89 12.76
C MET A 38 26.48 -3.19 11.58
N THR A 39 25.79 -3.94 10.71
CA THR A 39 24.99 -3.39 9.61
C THR A 39 23.82 -2.56 10.13
N GLN A 40 23.05 -3.06 11.10
CA GLN A 40 21.94 -2.29 11.71
C GLN A 40 22.47 -1.02 12.40
N ARG A 41 23.57 -1.13 13.13
CA ARG A 41 24.22 0.01 13.78
C ARG A 41 24.58 1.11 12.79
N MET A 42 25.19 0.74 11.67
CA MET A 42 25.61 1.69 10.63
C MET A 42 24.40 2.33 9.93
N ALA A 43 23.31 1.58 9.76
CA ALA A 43 22.05 2.13 9.25
C ALA A 43 21.46 3.18 10.22
N LEU A 44 21.45 2.90 11.53
CA LEU A 44 21.00 3.88 12.52
C LEU A 44 21.91 5.12 12.55
N ASP A 45 23.23 4.93 12.48
CA ASP A 45 24.20 6.03 12.46
C ASP A 45 24.01 6.92 11.21
N ALA A 46 23.71 6.32 10.05
CA ALA A 46 23.39 7.02 8.82
C ALA A 46 22.08 7.82 8.92
N SER A 47 21.03 7.22 9.49
CA SER A 47 19.76 7.92 9.72
C SER A 47 19.92 9.12 10.67
N ARG A 48 20.74 8.98 11.72
CA ARG A 48 21.00 10.08 12.67
C ARG A 48 21.77 11.21 11.98
N LEU A 49 22.79 10.89 11.18
CA LEU A 49 23.53 11.90 10.40
C LEU A 49 22.62 12.69 9.45
N LEU A 50 21.67 12.03 8.81
CA LEU A 50 20.69 12.65 7.92
C LEU A 50 19.75 13.61 8.65
N SER A 51 19.24 13.18 9.81
CA SER A 51 18.31 13.98 10.63
C SER A 51 18.97 15.16 11.35
N SER A 52 20.29 15.14 11.53
CA SER A 52 20.98 16.16 12.31
C SER A 52 21.17 17.47 11.54
N SER A 53 20.92 18.59 12.23
CA SER A 53 21.19 19.92 11.69
C SER A 53 22.69 20.16 11.54
N GLN A 54 23.08 20.98 10.54
CA GLN A 54 24.48 21.25 10.24
C GLN A 54 25.24 21.85 11.42
N ASP A 55 24.65 22.84 12.12
CA ASP A 55 25.23 23.47 13.31
C ASP A 55 25.46 22.46 14.44
N ARG A 56 24.62 21.42 14.53
CA ARG A 56 24.73 20.39 15.55
C ARG A 56 25.75 19.32 15.19
N LEU A 57 25.82 18.93 13.92
CA LEU A 57 26.87 18.03 13.42
C LEU A 57 28.27 18.59 13.70
N GLN A 58 28.45 19.91 13.60
CA GLN A 58 29.72 20.56 13.96
C GLN A 58 30.04 20.45 15.46
N LYS A 59 29.03 20.60 16.33
CA LYS A 59 29.18 20.42 17.79
C LYS A 59 29.40 18.96 18.18
N GLN A 60 28.79 18.04 17.45
CA GLN A 60 28.81 16.59 17.67
C GLN A 60 29.81 15.86 16.78
N ALA A 61 30.76 16.56 16.16
CA ALA A 61 31.80 15.94 15.32
C ALA A 61 32.63 14.89 16.08
N GLY A 62 32.67 14.99 17.42
CA GLY A 62 33.31 14.03 18.32
C GLY A 62 32.47 12.79 18.67
N ALA A 63 31.18 12.75 18.33
CA ALA A 63 30.24 11.69 18.69
C ALA A 63 30.55 10.38 17.99
N GLY A 64 30.18 9.26 18.63
CA GLY A 64 30.49 7.92 18.13
C GLY A 64 29.94 7.66 16.73
N PHE A 65 28.69 8.05 16.46
CA PHE A 65 28.02 7.85 15.17
C PHE A 65 28.73 8.61 14.03
N CYS A 66 29.07 9.90 14.26
CA CYS A 66 29.82 10.72 13.31
C CYS A 66 31.19 10.10 12.97
N LYS A 67 31.96 9.72 13.99
CA LYS A 67 33.31 9.15 13.80
C LYS A 67 33.29 7.85 13.04
N ARG A 68 32.34 6.95 13.33
CA ARG A 68 32.23 5.66 12.66
C ARG A 68 31.84 5.81 11.20
N LEU A 69 30.78 6.55 10.93
CA LEU A 69 30.25 6.69 9.58
C LEU A 69 31.22 7.46 8.69
N LEU A 70 31.73 8.61 9.15
CA LEU A 70 32.70 9.40 8.38
C LEU A 70 34.07 8.71 8.25
N GLY A 71 34.51 8.00 9.29
CA GLY A 71 35.73 7.20 9.26
C GLY A 71 35.63 6.03 8.28
N ALA A 72 34.46 5.40 8.19
CA ALA A 72 34.21 4.28 7.29
C ALA A 72 34.10 4.73 5.82
N ILE A 73 33.53 5.92 5.56
CA ILE A 73 33.40 6.54 4.23
C ILE A 73 34.75 7.08 3.71
N ASN A 74 35.52 7.78 4.55
CA ASN A 74 36.71 8.53 4.09
C ASN A 74 38.06 7.83 4.35
N GLY A 75 38.06 6.62 4.91
CA GLY A 75 39.27 5.80 5.14
C GLY A 75 40.33 6.42 6.06
N SER A 76 40.05 7.55 6.72
CA SER A 76 41.01 8.24 7.59
C SER A 76 40.37 8.64 8.93
N THR A 77 41.12 8.42 10.01
CA THR A 77 40.81 8.82 11.40
C THR A 77 40.94 10.33 11.63
N ARG A 78 40.75 11.17 10.60
CA ARG A 78 40.89 12.63 10.73
C ARG A 78 39.60 13.25 11.26
N ASN A 79 39.65 13.66 12.53
CA ASN A 79 38.61 14.40 13.28
C ASN A 79 38.12 15.74 12.67
N ASN A 80 38.50 16.11 11.44
CA ASN A 80 38.26 17.44 10.85
C ASN A 80 37.34 17.45 9.62
N ALA A 81 36.69 16.33 9.26
CA ALA A 81 35.88 16.21 8.04
C ALA A 81 34.51 16.93 8.09
N LEU A 82 34.13 17.57 9.20
CA LEU A 82 32.88 18.36 9.33
C LEU A 82 33.17 19.87 9.51
N ALA A 83 34.30 20.36 9.00
CA ALA A 83 34.74 21.74 9.24
C ALA A 83 34.02 22.79 8.37
N ASN A 84 33.32 22.39 7.30
CA ASN A 84 32.59 23.30 6.43
C ASN A 84 31.26 22.68 5.93
N GLN A 85 30.38 23.53 5.38
CA GLN A 85 29.03 23.17 4.92
C GLN A 85 29.02 22.11 3.81
N HIS A 86 29.98 22.21 2.89
CA HIS A 86 30.07 21.34 1.73
C HIS A 86 30.41 19.89 2.14
N ASP A 87 31.32 19.70 3.09
CA ASP A 87 31.67 18.36 3.60
C ASP A 87 30.51 17.71 4.37
N THR A 88 29.69 18.53 5.04
CA THR A 88 28.50 18.04 5.80
C THR A 88 27.39 17.57 4.85
N LEU A 89 27.08 18.36 3.81
CA LEU A 89 26.12 17.98 2.78
C LEU A 89 26.57 16.74 2.01
N LYS A 90 27.88 16.64 1.70
CA LYS A 90 28.47 15.46 1.07
C LYS A 90 28.34 14.22 1.94
N ALA A 91 28.57 14.34 3.25
CA ALA A 91 28.41 13.22 4.18
C ALA A 91 26.95 12.77 4.31
N GLN A 92 26.00 13.70 4.36
CA GLN A 92 24.56 13.40 4.35
C GLN A 92 24.15 12.71 3.03
N LYS A 93 24.67 13.17 1.89
CA LYS A 93 24.46 12.50 0.60
C LYS A 93 24.91 11.04 0.62
N VAL A 94 26.14 10.77 1.09
CA VAL A 94 26.68 9.41 1.13
C VAL A 94 25.89 8.53 2.11
N ALA A 95 25.47 9.07 3.25
CA ALA A 95 24.63 8.36 4.22
C ALA A 95 23.25 7.99 3.65
N TRP A 96 22.64 8.87 2.85
CA TRP A 96 21.39 8.61 2.13
C TRP A 96 21.52 7.44 1.15
N HIS A 97 22.51 7.51 0.26
CA HIS A 97 22.75 6.44 -0.72
C HIS A 97 23.16 5.11 -0.07
N TYR A 98 23.83 5.15 1.09
CA TYR A 98 24.11 3.95 1.88
C TYR A 98 22.83 3.29 2.42
N LEU A 99 21.91 4.06 2.99
CA LEU A 99 20.60 3.54 3.43
C LEU A 99 19.79 2.94 2.28
N GLN A 100 19.83 3.57 1.10
CA GLN A 100 19.20 3.03 -0.10
C GLN A 100 19.81 1.69 -0.52
N GLN A 101 21.14 1.55 -0.52
CA GLN A 101 21.79 0.27 -0.87
C GLN A 101 21.50 -0.84 0.14
N LEU A 102 21.51 -0.53 1.45
CA LEU A 102 21.15 -1.51 2.47
C LEU A 102 19.70 -1.99 2.31
N GLN A 103 18.77 -1.10 1.95
CA GLN A 103 17.38 -1.45 1.67
C GLN A 103 17.24 -2.31 0.41
N GLN A 104 17.91 -1.95 -0.69
CA GLN A 104 17.88 -2.72 -1.94
C GLN A 104 18.37 -4.16 -1.74
N GLN A 105 19.30 -4.36 -0.81
CA GLN A 105 19.86 -5.68 -0.47
C GLN A 105 19.10 -6.39 0.68
N ASN A 106 18.00 -5.81 1.19
CA ASN A 106 17.23 -6.30 2.34
C ASN A 106 18.08 -6.55 3.60
N LEU A 107 19.08 -5.69 3.84
CA LEU A 107 20.02 -5.81 4.95
C LEU A 107 19.58 -5.06 6.22
N ILE A 108 18.48 -4.30 6.18
CA ILE A 108 17.91 -3.59 7.35
C ILE A 108 16.80 -4.45 7.96
N ASN A 109 16.85 -4.68 9.27
CA ASN A 109 15.83 -5.46 9.97
C ASN A 109 14.60 -4.61 10.37
N ALA A 110 13.50 -5.28 10.71
CA ALA A 110 12.22 -4.64 11.02
C ALA A 110 12.33 -3.61 12.16
N GLN A 111 13.13 -3.91 13.19
CA GLN A 111 13.28 -3.07 14.37
C GLN A 111 14.07 -1.80 14.06
N ALA A 112 15.13 -1.89 13.25
CA ALA A 112 15.90 -0.72 12.82
C ALA A 112 15.08 0.22 11.92
N ILE A 113 14.14 -0.31 11.13
CA ILE A 113 13.28 0.51 10.24
C ILE A 113 12.38 1.46 11.02
N ALA A 114 11.80 1.00 12.14
CA ALA A 114 11.00 1.86 13.01
C ALA A 114 11.83 3.04 13.57
N VAL A 115 13.06 2.77 14.00
CA VAL A 115 13.99 3.79 14.51
C VAL A 115 14.46 4.74 13.40
N ILE A 116 14.75 4.23 12.21
CA ILE A 116 15.11 5.05 11.04
C ILE A 116 13.93 5.95 10.65
N ARG A 117 12.70 5.43 10.63
CA ARG A 117 11.48 6.20 10.38
C ARG A 117 11.31 7.33 11.38
N ASN A 118 11.50 7.05 12.66
CA ASN A 118 11.42 8.06 13.72
C ASN A 118 12.49 9.15 13.59
N ASN A 119 13.74 8.75 13.33
CA ASN A 119 14.84 9.69 13.10
C ASN A 119 14.57 10.60 11.90
N LEU A 120 14.06 10.03 10.79
CA LEU A 120 13.79 10.75 9.54
C LEU A 120 12.47 11.54 9.55
N GLY A 121 11.51 11.21 10.43
CA GLY A 121 10.26 11.96 10.59
C GLY A 121 10.45 13.43 11.01
N THR A 122 11.65 13.79 11.48
CA THR A 122 12.07 15.17 11.75
C THR A 122 12.32 16.02 10.49
N MET A 123 12.49 15.40 9.32
CA MET A 123 12.71 16.07 8.03
C MET A 123 11.42 16.53 7.35
N ASN A 124 10.30 16.57 8.09
CA ASN A 124 8.90 16.58 7.64
C ASN A 124 8.41 17.79 6.81
N GLU A 125 9.29 18.69 6.35
CA GLU A 125 8.89 19.72 5.39
C GLU A 125 9.41 19.50 3.97
N PHE A 126 10.32 18.54 3.69
CA PHE A 126 11.02 18.55 2.40
C PHE A 126 11.15 17.26 1.58
N ILE A 127 10.74 16.06 2.03
CA ILE A 127 10.86 14.86 1.16
C ILE A 127 9.68 13.87 1.34
N ILE A 128 8.70 13.94 0.44
CA ILE A 128 7.60 12.95 0.28
C ILE A 128 8.16 11.56 -0.09
N GLU A 129 9.26 11.53 -0.85
CA GLU A 129 9.98 10.32 -1.27
C GLU A 129 10.52 9.47 -0.10
N THR A 130 10.87 10.09 1.04
CA THR A 130 11.39 9.37 2.23
C THR A 130 10.28 8.58 2.93
N ARG A 131 9.03 9.08 2.88
CA ARG A 131 7.86 8.41 3.44
C ARG A 131 7.47 7.20 2.59
N ASP A 132 7.43 7.36 1.27
CA ASP A 132 7.12 6.27 0.33
C ASP A 132 8.21 5.17 0.34
N PHE A 133 9.50 5.56 0.45
CA PHE A 133 10.63 4.65 0.64
C PHE A 133 10.52 3.81 1.93
N LEU A 134 10.11 4.42 3.04
CA LEU A 134 9.96 3.74 4.32
C LEU A 134 8.71 2.84 4.34
N ASP A 135 7.60 3.28 3.72
CA ASP A 135 6.38 2.49 3.60
C ASP A 135 6.60 1.25 2.70
N GLU A 136 7.43 1.34 1.66
CA GLU A 136 7.81 0.21 0.81
C GLU A 136 8.72 -0.82 1.53
N ALA A 137 9.64 -0.34 2.38
CA ALA A 137 10.47 -1.22 3.21
C ALA A 137 9.65 -1.95 4.28
N ILE A 138 8.67 -1.27 4.90
CA ILE A 138 7.71 -1.84 5.86
C ILE A 138 6.83 -2.90 5.19
N GLY A 139 6.33 -2.62 3.98
CA GLY A 139 5.47 -3.53 3.23
C GLY A 139 6.16 -4.85 2.82
N ARG A 140 7.47 -4.85 2.57
CA ARG A 140 8.23 -6.05 2.17
C ARG A 140 8.63 -6.96 3.34
N ILE A 141 8.73 -6.43 4.56
CA ILE A 141 9.25 -7.18 5.72
C ILE A 141 8.15 -7.89 6.51
N GLY A 142 6.89 -7.48 6.37
CA GLY A 142 5.74 -8.12 7.01
C GLY A 142 5.45 -9.58 6.60
N ASN A 143 6.21 -10.18 5.68
CA ASN A 143 5.90 -11.51 5.12
C ASN A 143 7.01 -12.58 5.27
N ARG A 144 7.97 -12.43 6.19
CA ARG A 144 8.99 -13.48 6.41
C ARG A 144 8.64 -14.41 7.58
N LEU A 145 8.07 -15.55 7.20
CA LEU A 145 7.79 -16.77 7.97
C LEU A 145 8.74 -17.04 9.16
N ARG A 146 8.18 -17.02 10.37
CA ARG A 146 8.38 -18.07 11.40
C ARG A 146 7.39 -17.90 12.57
N PRO A 147 6.26 -18.62 12.59
CA PRO A 147 5.51 -18.81 13.83
C PRO A 147 5.42 -20.30 14.17
N LEU A 148 5.59 -20.61 15.46
CA LEU A 148 4.70 -21.51 16.22
C LEU A 148 5.25 -21.80 17.63
N GLU A 149 6.55 -21.65 17.89
CA GLU A 149 7.13 -21.92 19.23
C GLU A 149 7.24 -20.66 20.14
N ASN A 150 7.48 -19.47 19.56
CA ASN A 150 7.66 -18.20 20.29
C ASN A 150 6.39 -17.69 20.98
N ASN A 151 5.22 -17.87 20.37
CA ASN A 151 3.93 -17.37 20.87
C ASN A 151 3.58 -17.91 22.26
N SER A 152 4.04 -19.12 22.62
CA SER A 152 3.76 -19.72 23.92
C SER A 152 4.50 -19.05 25.09
N ARG A 153 5.71 -18.50 24.84
CA ARG A 153 6.54 -17.82 25.85
C ARG A 153 6.09 -16.37 26.03
N LEU A 154 5.83 -15.67 24.93
CA LEU A 154 5.27 -14.31 24.92
C LEU A 154 3.92 -14.25 25.65
N ASN A 155 3.04 -15.23 25.39
CA ASN A 155 1.76 -15.33 26.10
C ASN A 155 1.92 -15.61 27.60
N LYS A 156 2.90 -16.42 28.03
CA LYS A 156 3.17 -16.66 29.45
C LYS A 156 3.67 -15.40 30.17
N TRP A 157 4.52 -14.61 29.51
CA TRP A 157 4.97 -13.32 30.05
C TRP A 157 3.78 -12.36 30.22
N SER A 158 2.96 -12.19 29.16
CA SER A 158 1.77 -11.33 29.19
C SER A 158 0.80 -11.73 30.30
N LEU A 159 0.46 -13.02 30.41
CA LEU A 159 -0.40 -13.56 31.47
C LEU A 159 0.16 -13.31 32.89
N ASN A 160 1.48 -13.30 33.07
CA ASN A 160 2.10 -13.01 34.37
C ASN A 160 1.97 -11.52 34.75
N ILE A 161 2.13 -10.62 33.78
CA ILE A 161 1.90 -9.18 33.99
C ILE A 161 0.42 -8.92 34.32
N GLU A 162 -0.50 -9.54 33.59
CA GLU A 162 -1.95 -9.44 33.84
C GLU A 162 -2.36 -10.00 35.20
N ALA A 163 -1.82 -11.16 35.60
CA ALA A 163 -2.06 -11.73 36.93
C ALA A 163 -1.60 -10.79 38.06
N ASN A 164 -0.58 -9.97 37.80
CA ASN A 164 0.00 -9.02 38.74
C ASN A 164 -0.39 -7.55 38.46
N LYS A 165 -1.43 -7.31 37.65
CA LYS A 165 -1.86 -5.99 37.14
C LYS A 165 -2.00 -4.90 38.20
N ARG A 166 -2.34 -5.24 39.45
CA ARG A 166 -2.43 -4.27 40.57
C ARG A 166 -1.07 -3.64 40.92
N ARG A 167 0.02 -4.39 40.80
CA ARG A 167 1.40 -3.92 41.05
C ARG A 167 1.90 -2.98 39.94
N TYR A 168 1.46 -3.23 38.71
CA TYR A 168 1.86 -2.42 37.55
C TYR A 168 1.02 -1.15 37.40
N ARG A 169 -0.27 -1.19 37.76
CA ARG A 169 -1.14 0.00 37.77
C ARG A 169 -0.76 1.07 38.79
N SER A 170 0.03 0.73 39.82
CA SER A 170 0.53 1.71 40.78
C SER A 170 1.72 2.52 40.27
N LEU A 171 2.29 2.16 39.11
CA LEU A 171 3.36 2.93 38.48
C LEU A 171 2.77 4.03 37.60
N PRO A 172 3.39 5.23 37.60
CA PRO A 172 3.03 6.28 36.66
C PRO A 172 3.24 5.85 35.20
N ARG A 173 2.46 6.43 34.29
CA ARG A 173 2.29 5.97 32.90
C ARG A 173 3.61 5.82 32.14
N SER A 174 4.43 6.87 32.08
CA SER A 174 5.66 6.89 31.27
C SER A 174 6.71 5.92 31.82
N LEU A 175 6.83 5.85 33.15
CA LEU A 175 7.69 4.89 33.84
C LEU A 175 7.24 3.44 33.63
N LEU A 176 5.92 3.19 33.62
CA LEU A 176 5.34 1.87 33.35
C LEU A 176 5.65 1.40 31.92
N VAL A 177 5.53 2.30 30.92
CA VAL A 177 5.87 2.01 29.52
C VAL A 177 7.34 1.62 29.39
N VAL A 178 8.26 2.40 29.97
CA VAL A 178 9.69 2.10 29.96
C VAL A 178 9.96 0.77 30.66
N GLN A 179 9.39 0.55 31.85
CA GLN A 179 9.63 -0.67 32.62
C GLN A 179 9.17 -1.93 31.89
N LEU A 180 7.99 -1.92 31.28
CA LEU A 180 7.48 -3.10 30.55
C LEU A 180 8.22 -3.33 29.24
N ALA A 181 8.68 -2.28 28.56
CA ALA A 181 9.50 -2.41 27.36
C ALA A 181 10.84 -3.10 27.66
N TYR A 182 11.53 -2.69 28.73
CA TYR A 182 12.78 -3.33 29.15
C TYR A 182 12.55 -4.74 29.71
N ASP A 183 11.51 -4.98 30.51
CA ASP A 183 11.21 -6.32 31.02
C ASP A 183 10.88 -7.29 29.87
N PHE A 184 10.08 -6.85 28.88
CA PHE A 184 9.76 -7.63 27.69
C PHE A 184 11.02 -7.97 26.90
N MET A 185 11.88 -6.99 26.63
CA MET A 185 13.14 -7.20 25.92
C MET A 185 14.07 -8.18 26.67
N LEU A 186 14.30 -7.96 27.97
CA LEU A 186 15.24 -8.75 28.75
C LEU A 186 14.76 -10.20 28.95
N LYS A 187 13.44 -10.45 28.96
CA LYS A 187 12.86 -11.79 29.11
C LYS A 187 12.86 -12.64 27.83
N HIS A 188 13.15 -12.03 26.68
CA HIS A 188 13.04 -12.70 25.37
C HIS A 188 14.29 -12.46 24.51
N GLN A 189 15.46 -12.28 25.12
CA GLN A 189 16.74 -12.07 24.42
C GLN A 189 17.18 -13.26 23.55
N ASP A 190 16.67 -14.46 23.82
CA ASP A 190 16.94 -15.70 23.10
C ASP A 190 16.04 -15.88 21.87
N ILE A 191 15.14 -14.92 21.60
CA ILE A 191 14.16 -14.95 20.53
C ILE A 191 14.46 -13.80 19.55
N ASP A 192 14.46 -14.11 18.25
CA ASP A 192 14.52 -13.10 17.19
C ASP A 192 13.15 -12.42 17.06
N LEU A 193 12.92 -11.35 17.84
CA LEU A 193 11.62 -10.68 18.01
C LEU A 193 11.22 -9.89 16.76
N THR A 194 10.09 -10.21 16.14
CA THR A 194 9.54 -9.43 15.00
C THR A 194 8.70 -8.24 15.46
N LEU A 195 8.30 -7.36 14.53
CA LEU A 195 7.36 -6.27 14.82
C LEU A 195 5.99 -6.81 15.26
N GLU A 196 5.56 -7.97 14.74
CA GLU A 196 4.34 -8.65 15.18
C GLU A 196 4.46 -9.15 16.61
N ASP A 197 5.65 -9.61 17.02
CA ASP A 197 5.89 -10.06 18.41
C ASP A 197 5.81 -8.89 19.41
N ILE A 198 6.19 -7.68 19.01
CA ILE A 198 6.05 -6.46 19.81
C ILE A 198 4.57 -6.13 20.08
N ASN A 199 3.63 -6.59 19.24
CA ASN A 199 2.20 -6.42 19.52
C ASN A 199 1.77 -7.13 20.81
N HIS A 200 2.47 -8.18 21.26
CA HIS A 200 2.19 -8.79 22.57
C HIS A 200 2.48 -7.82 23.72
N LEU A 201 3.55 -7.00 23.62
CA LEU A 201 3.84 -5.95 24.58
C LEU A 201 2.80 -4.82 24.51
N VAL A 202 2.39 -4.42 23.30
CA VAL A 202 1.35 -3.40 23.08
C VAL A 202 0.02 -3.82 23.71
N VAL A 203 -0.47 -5.02 23.39
CA VAL A 203 -1.71 -5.58 23.96
C VAL A 203 -1.60 -5.68 25.48
N THR A 204 -0.43 -6.05 26.01
CA THR A 204 -0.22 -6.12 27.45
C THR A 204 -0.31 -4.72 28.09
N LEU A 205 0.31 -3.70 27.49
CA LEU A 205 0.24 -2.30 27.93
C LEU A 205 -1.20 -1.77 27.93
N GLU A 206 -1.96 -2.04 26.86
CA GLU A 206 -3.40 -1.74 26.76
C GLU A 206 -4.19 -2.44 27.86
N ASN A 207 -3.90 -3.72 28.10
CA ASN A 207 -4.54 -4.48 29.17
C ASN A 207 -4.21 -3.89 30.54
N VAL A 208 -3.01 -3.35 30.80
CA VAL A 208 -2.70 -2.69 32.09
C VAL A 208 -3.38 -1.32 32.21
N GLY A 209 -3.73 -0.68 31.09
CA GLY A 209 -4.49 0.58 31.01
C GLY A 209 -3.75 1.73 30.34
N VAL A 210 -2.75 1.45 29.50
CA VAL A 210 -2.03 2.44 28.71
C VAL A 210 -2.56 2.42 27.28
N ASN A 211 -3.07 3.56 26.77
CA ASN A 211 -3.42 3.66 25.35
C ASN A 211 -2.13 3.79 24.52
N CYS A 212 -1.81 2.78 23.72
CA CYS A 212 -0.60 2.74 22.90
C CYS A 212 -0.71 3.54 21.60
N ASP A 213 -1.92 3.93 21.20
CA ASP A 213 -2.16 4.78 20.03
C ASP A 213 -2.18 6.28 20.39
N ASP A 214 -1.95 6.63 21.66
CA ASP A 214 -1.80 8.02 22.07
C ASP A 214 -0.52 8.62 21.47
N GLU A 215 -0.68 9.79 20.87
CA GLU A 215 0.39 10.63 20.37
C GLU A 215 1.03 11.44 21.49
N VAL A 216 2.35 11.36 21.61
CA VAL A 216 3.14 12.04 22.63
C VAL A 216 4.37 12.67 21.99
N ARG A 217 4.56 13.97 22.23
CA ARG A 217 5.80 14.66 21.86
C ARG A 217 6.94 14.14 22.73
N LEU A 218 8.10 13.82 22.16
CA LEU A 218 9.22 13.25 22.92
C LEU A 218 9.64 14.12 24.11
N LEU A 219 9.65 15.45 23.94
CA LEU A 219 9.92 16.37 25.04
C LEU A 219 8.93 16.21 26.20
N ASP A 220 7.63 16.05 25.91
CA ASP A 220 6.60 15.87 26.94
C ASP A 220 6.75 14.52 27.65
N PHE A 221 7.11 13.47 26.91
CA PHE A 221 7.43 12.17 27.50
C PHE A 221 8.64 12.24 28.47
N ILE A 222 9.68 13.01 28.11
CA ILE A 222 10.86 13.22 28.96
C ILE A 222 10.50 14.04 30.20
N ILE A 223 9.70 15.10 30.04
CA ILE A 223 9.21 15.92 31.15
C ILE A 223 8.39 15.07 32.12
N ASP A 224 7.48 14.24 31.59
CA ASP A 224 6.68 13.30 32.37
C ASP A 224 7.58 12.31 33.15
N LEU A 225 8.65 11.79 32.53
CA LEU A 225 9.60 10.91 33.23
C LEU A 225 10.31 11.64 34.36
N ILE A 226 10.74 12.89 34.17
CA ILE A 226 11.35 13.71 35.22
C ILE A 226 10.38 13.90 36.39
N ASP A 227 9.13 14.28 36.10
CA ASP A 227 8.07 14.45 37.11
C ASP A 227 7.81 13.15 37.89
N GLN A 228 7.80 12.01 37.20
CA GLN A 228 7.57 10.71 37.80
C GLN A 228 8.79 10.25 38.62
N MET A 229 10.01 10.62 38.21
CA MET A 229 11.25 10.35 38.95
C MET A 229 11.34 11.15 40.25
N ASP A 230 10.81 12.38 40.29
CA ASP A 230 10.72 13.18 41.52
C ASP A 230 9.87 12.48 42.59
N VAL A 231 8.83 11.75 42.16
CA VAL A 231 7.94 11.01 43.07
C VAL A 231 8.47 9.61 43.42
N THR A 232 9.03 8.90 42.44
CA THR A 232 9.40 7.48 42.57
C THR A 232 10.87 7.23 42.93
N GLY A 233 11.72 8.24 42.75
CA GLY A 233 13.17 8.19 42.95
C GLY A 233 13.94 7.74 41.71
N ILE A 234 15.04 8.46 41.41
CA ILE A 234 15.93 8.16 40.27
C ILE A 234 16.51 6.74 40.30
N ASP A 235 16.71 6.15 41.47
CA ASP A 235 17.29 4.80 41.59
C ASP A 235 16.36 3.73 41.00
N LEU A 236 15.04 3.93 41.06
CA LEU A 236 14.08 3.03 40.43
C LEU A 236 14.14 3.15 38.90
N TYR A 237 14.18 4.39 38.41
CA TYR A 237 14.32 4.67 36.98
C TYR A 237 15.60 4.06 36.39
N ARG A 238 16.75 4.30 37.04
CA ARG A 238 18.05 3.74 36.63
C ARG A 238 18.04 2.21 36.58
N ARG A 239 17.37 1.57 37.55
CA ARG A 239 17.21 0.11 37.56
C ARG A 239 16.34 -0.39 36.41
N ASN A 240 15.29 0.35 36.05
CA ASN A 240 14.36 -0.04 34.99
C ASN A 240 15.00 0.02 33.59
N ILE A 241 15.94 0.94 33.36
CA ILE A 241 16.62 1.09 32.06
C ILE A 241 17.95 0.33 31.97
N GLN A 242 18.34 -0.39 33.03
CA GLN A 242 19.62 -1.10 33.07
C GLN A 242 19.56 -2.36 32.19
N ILE A 243 20.54 -2.53 31.29
CA ILE A 243 20.67 -3.76 30.51
C ILE A 243 21.65 -4.69 31.22
N VAL A 244 21.08 -5.56 32.05
CA VAL A 244 21.82 -6.61 32.77
C VAL A 244 21.33 -7.96 32.27
N THR A 245 22.26 -8.79 31.81
CA THR A 245 22.04 -10.18 31.46
C THR A 245 22.70 -11.09 32.51
N GLU A 246 22.56 -12.41 32.39
CA GLU A 246 23.29 -13.33 33.27
C GLU A 246 24.81 -13.24 33.10
N ASP A 247 25.28 -12.77 31.93
CA ASP A 247 26.69 -12.82 31.52
C ASP A 247 27.40 -11.46 31.59
N PHE A 248 26.68 -10.34 31.44
CA PHE A 248 27.28 -9.00 31.39
C PHE A 248 26.29 -7.87 31.71
N GLU A 249 26.85 -6.72 32.06
CA GLU A 249 26.16 -5.45 32.25
C GLU A 249 26.67 -4.44 31.21
N ILE A 250 25.75 -3.73 30.54
CA ILE A 250 26.09 -2.69 29.57
C ILE A 250 25.96 -1.31 30.22
N GLU A 251 27.09 -0.58 30.31
CA GLU A 251 27.12 0.78 30.86
C GLU A 251 26.44 1.81 29.93
N SER A 252 25.83 2.85 30.51
CA SER A 252 25.21 3.97 29.76
C SER A 252 26.14 4.62 28.74
N ALA A 253 27.43 4.73 29.05
CA ALA A 253 28.43 5.31 28.16
C ALA A 253 28.66 4.47 26.90
N PHE A 254 28.57 3.13 27.03
CA PHE A 254 28.61 2.23 25.88
C PHE A 254 27.38 2.45 24.99
N ILE A 255 26.19 2.52 25.58
CA ILE A 255 24.94 2.66 24.82
C ILE A 255 24.93 3.97 24.02
N GLN A 256 25.19 5.10 24.68
CA GLN A 256 25.26 6.42 24.05
C GLN A 256 26.33 6.51 22.96
N SER A 257 27.39 5.70 23.07
CA SER A 257 28.44 5.65 22.05
C SER A 257 28.11 4.70 20.90
N ASN A 258 27.34 3.63 21.11
CA ASN A 258 27.21 2.52 20.17
C ASN A 258 25.84 2.41 19.49
N VAL A 259 24.78 2.97 20.04
CA VAL A 259 23.41 2.94 19.47
C VAL A 259 22.94 4.36 19.21
N SER A 260 22.29 4.61 18.07
CA SER A 260 21.95 5.97 17.59
C SER A 260 20.45 6.29 17.56
N GLY A 261 19.57 5.50 18.21
CA GLY A 261 18.16 5.84 18.40
C GLY A 261 17.95 7.05 19.32
N ILE A 262 17.04 7.97 18.97
CA ILE A 262 16.83 9.24 19.67
C ILE A 262 16.13 9.01 21.02
N VAL A 263 15.00 8.31 21.04
CA VAL A 263 14.23 8.00 22.26
C VAL A 263 15.07 7.16 23.19
N PHE A 264 15.66 6.08 22.68
CA PHE A 264 16.44 5.15 23.48
C PHE A 264 17.64 5.83 24.15
N ASN A 265 18.39 6.68 23.42
CA ASN A 265 19.50 7.43 24.03
C ASN A 265 19.03 8.51 25.00
N ALA A 266 17.89 9.16 24.74
CA ALA A 266 17.36 10.17 25.64
C ALA A 266 17.11 9.61 27.05
N LEU A 267 16.75 8.32 27.18
CA LEU A 267 16.57 7.66 28.47
C LEU A 267 17.87 7.59 29.29
N TYR A 268 18.99 7.24 28.66
CA TYR A 268 20.30 7.17 29.33
C TYR A 268 20.89 8.56 29.58
N TYR A 269 20.72 9.47 28.61
CA TYR A 269 21.10 10.87 28.77
C TYR A 269 20.36 11.53 29.93
N LEU A 270 19.06 11.24 30.10
CA LEU A 270 18.27 11.67 31.24
C LEU A 270 18.87 11.16 32.56
N SER A 271 19.23 9.87 32.64
CA SER A 271 19.86 9.30 33.83
C SER A 271 21.16 10.01 34.21
N ASP A 272 21.97 10.37 33.22
CA ASP A 272 23.29 10.99 33.43
C ASP A 272 23.17 12.49 33.75
N GLN A 273 22.24 13.20 33.11
CA GLN A 273 22.02 14.63 33.31
C GLN A 273 21.01 14.97 34.42
N HIS A 274 20.33 13.99 35.01
CA HIS A 274 19.27 14.24 36.00
C HIS A 274 19.69 15.21 37.11
N SER A 275 20.86 15.01 37.73
CA SER A 275 21.33 15.89 38.81
C SER A 275 21.49 17.35 38.36
N ARG A 276 21.91 17.56 37.10
CA ARG A 276 22.05 18.89 36.49
C ARG A 276 20.70 19.48 36.14
N ILE A 277 19.78 18.67 35.61
CA ILE A 277 18.40 19.07 35.31
C ILE A 277 17.70 19.51 36.61
N MET A 278 17.76 18.68 37.66
CA MET A 278 17.17 18.98 38.97
C MET A 278 17.73 20.26 39.59
N ALA A 279 19.04 20.46 39.51
CA ALA A 279 19.67 21.69 40.03
C ALA A 279 19.18 22.96 39.31
N LEU A 280 18.78 22.87 38.04
CA LEU A 280 18.29 24.00 37.25
C LEU A 280 16.78 24.23 37.42
N ILE A 281 15.99 23.16 37.52
CA ILE A 281 14.53 23.28 37.65
C ILE A 281 14.06 23.51 39.10
N SER A 282 14.90 23.20 40.10
CA SER A 282 14.61 23.43 41.52
C SER A 282 15.04 24.83 42.00
N ASP A 283 15.63 25.65 41.13
CA ASP A 283 16.01 27.02 41.44
C ASP A 283 14.85 27.96 41.08
N ASP A 284 14.11 28.41 42.10
CA ASP A 284 12.92 29.26 41.95
C ASP A 284 13.21 30.63 41.30
N GLU A 285 14.46 31.11 41.31
CA GLU A 285 14.85 32.35 40.62
C GLU A 285 15.07 32.13 39.12
N LEU A 286 15.56 30.93 38.73
CA LEU A 286 15.81 30.57 37.33
C LEU A 286 14.57 29.96 36.65
N CYS A 287 13.85 29.07 37.34
CA CYS A 287 12.74 28.27 36.83
C CYS A 287 11.41 28.65 37.49
N ASN A 288 10.87 29.82 37.15
CA ASN A 288 9.69 30.41 37.78
C ASN A 288 8.33 30.08 37.13
N SER A 289 8.32 29.23 36.10
CA SER A 289 7.10 28.85 35.35
C SER A 289 7.31 27.56 34.58
N ASP A 290 6.22 26.87 34.24
CA ASP A 290 6.26 25.65 33.43
C ASP A 290 6.88 25.90 32.05
N ALA A 291 6.66 27.09 31.46
CA ALA A 291 7.31 27.49 30.22
C ALA A 291 8.83 27.67 30.36
N ALA A 292 9.31 28.18 31.50
CA ALA A 292 10.74 28.26 31.78
C ALA A 292 11.34 26.86 31.98
N ARG A 293 10.61 25.98 32.67
CA ARG A 293 10.98 24.57 32.90
C ARG A 293 11.14 23.81 31.59
N GLU A 294 10.12 23.84 30.74
CA GLU A 294 10.14 23.25 29.40
C GLU A 294 11.32 23.80 28.59
N LYS A 295 11.56 25.11 28.62
CA LYS A 295 12.66 25.75 27.91
C LYS A 295 14.04 25.30 28.42
N PHE A 296 14.24 25.08 29.71
CA PHE A 296 15.51 24.56 30.24
C PHE A 296 15.73 23.10 29.85
N ILE A 297 14.70 22.25 30.00
CA ILE A 297 14.78 20.83 29.62
C ILE A 297 15.01 20.70 28.11
N SER A 298 14.23 21.42 27.30
CA SER A 298 14.38 21.53 25.85
C SER A 298 15.78 22.00 25.46
N ARG A 299 16.39 22.93 26.20
CA ARG A 299 17.76 23.37 25.93
C ARG A 299 18.81 22.32 26.28
N ILE A 300 18.67 21.62 27.42
CA ILE A 300 19.62 20.59 27.85
C ILE A 300 19.61 19.41 26.88
N PHE A 301 18.42 18.90 26.55
CA PHE A 301 18.30 17.81 25.58
C PHE A 301 18.54 18.30 24.15
N GLY A 302 18.17 19.54 23.85
CA GLY A 302 18.31 20.17 22.54
C GLY A 302 19.74 20.57 22.22
N ASP A 303 20.69 20.40 23.14
CA ASP A 303 22.11 20.42 22.78
C ASP A 303 22.56 19.07 22.17
N GLU A 304 21.81 17.98 22.41
CA GLU A 304 22.15 16.61 22.02
C GLU A 304 21.20 15.98 20.96
N PHE A 305 19.92 16.38 20.91
CA PHE A 305 18.88 15.75 20.07
C PHE A 305 18.06 16.77 19.26
N ASP A 306 18.02 16.66 17.93
CA ASP A 306 17.26 17.56 17.04
C ASP A 306 15.74 17.27 17.02
N GLY A 307 15.34 16.03 17.37
CA GLY A 307 13.96 15.53 17.23
C GLY A 307 13.04 15.65 18.45
N LEU A 308 13.30 16.57 19.39
CA LEU A 308 12.51 16.68 20.63
C LEU A 308 11.06 17.11 20.42
N ALA A 309 10.78 17.84 19.34
CA ALA A 309 9.44 18.28 18.96
C ALA A 309 8.64 17.22 18.20
N THR A 310 9.27 16.09 17.85
CA THR A 310 8.61 15.01 17.09
C THR A 310 7.53 14.35 17.94
N ILE A 311 6.39 14.11 17.31
CA ILE A 311 5.24 13.42 17.90
C ILE A 311 5.35 11.93 17.56
N TYR A 312 5.32 11.09 18.59
CA TYR A 312 5.40 9.65 18.49
C TYR A 312 4.08 9.04 18.92
N THR A 313 3.63 7.96 18.29
CA THR A 313 2.71 7.07 18.99
C THR A 313 3.49 6.34 20.10
N LEU A 314 2.85 6.05 21.23
CA LEU A 314 3.51 5.25 22.27
C LEU A 314 3.94 3.87 21.77
N ARG A 315 3.23 3.31 20.79
CA ARG A 315 3.61 2.09 20.06
C ARG A 315 4.98 2.24 19.38
N ASP A 316 5.22 3.31 18.64
CA ASP A 316 6.49 3.57 17.95
C ASP A 316 7.64 3.81 18.94
N LEU A 317 7.36 4.51 20.04
CA LEU A 317 8.30 4.74 21.14
C LEU A 317 8.76 3.41 21.76
N VAL A 318 7.81 2.51 22.05
CA VAL A 318 8.08 1.18 22.60
C VAL A 318 8.91 0.33 21.64
N ALA A 319 8.58 0.36 20.34
CA ALA A 319 9.33 -0.39 19.32
C ALA A 319 10.78 0.09 19.24
N GLU A 320 11.03 1.41 19.33
CA GLU A 320 12.38 1.97 19.34
C GLU A 320 13.19 1.58 20.58
N VAL A 321 12.56 1.56 21.76
CA VAL A 321 13.23 1.15 23.01
C VAL A 321 13.63 -0.33 22.97
N VAL A 322 12.73 -1.22 22.53
CA VAL A 322 13.01 -2.66 22.41
C VAL A 322 14.08 -2.91 21.34
N GLY A 323 13.95 -2.29 20.16
CA GLY A 323 14.91 -2.44 19.08
C GLY A 323 16.32 -1.92 19.44
N GLY A 324 16.38 -0.74 20.07
CA GLY A 324 17.64 -0.13 20.50
C GLY A 324 18.39 -0.96 21.54
N GLY A 325 17.67 -1.57 22.49
CA GLY A 325 18.30 -2.39 23.52
C GLY A 325 18.74 -3.77 23.03
N LEU A 326 17.97 -4.44 22.16
CA LEU A 326 18.42 -5.69 21.51
C LEU A 326 19.67 -5.46 20.66
N LEU A 327 19.72 -4.34 19.94
CA LEU A 327 20.88 -3.96 19.16
C LEU A 327 22.10 -3.66 20.06
N ALA A 328 21.90 -2.97 21.20
CA ALA A 328 22.96 -2.73 22.17
C ALA A 328 23.57 -4.06 22.67
N ILE A 329 22.73 -5.04 22.99
CA ILE A 329 23.12 -6.38 23.40
C ILE A 329 23.94 -7.07 22.31
N ALA A 330 23.45 -7.08 21.06
CA ALA A 330 24.13 -7.72 19.94
C ALA A 330 25.50 -7.08 19.66
N ILE A 331 25.59 -5.75 19.62
CA ILE A 331 26.85 -5.03 19.42
C ILE A 331 27.82 -5.31 20.57
N TYR A 332 27.33 -5.36 21.81
CA TYR A 332 28.17 -5.64 22.97
C TYR A 332 28.71 -7.07 22.92
N ARG A 333 27.90 -8.05 22.54
CA ARG A 333 28.33 -9.46 22.39
C ARG A 333 29.37 -9.61 21.28
N ASP A 334 29.15 -8.99 20.14
CA ASP A 334 30.08 -9.00 19.00
C ASP A 334 31.43 -8.37 19.36
N ILE A 335 31.43 -7.14 19.91
CA ILE A 335 32.67 -6.43 20.29
C ILE A 335 33.47 -7.17 21.37
N ASN A 336 32.78 -7.86 22.29
CA ASN A 336 33.43 -8.59 23.38
C ASN A 336 33.63 -10.09 23.08
N GLY A 337 33.35 -10.55 21.86
CA GLY A 337 33.58 -11.94 21.44
C GLY A 337 32.72 -12.97 22.17
N LEU A 338 31.52 -12.57 22.62
CA LEU A 338 30.59 -13.41 23.38
C LEU A 338 29.67 -14.27 22.50
N ASP A 339 29.72 -14.09 21.17
CA ASP A 339 28.94 -14.87 20.19
C ASP A 339 29.70 -16.10 19.64
N ALA A 340 30.67 -16.62 20.39
CA ALA A 340 31.46 -17.79 19.99
C ALA A 340 30.67 -19.12 20.05
N GLN A 341 29.87 -19.39 19.01
CA GLN A 341 29.55 -20.72 18.45
C GLN A 341 29.23 -20.54 16.95
N ALA A 342 29.90 -21.10 15.95
CA ALA A 342 31.03 -22.01 15.90
C ALA A 342 31.94 -21.58 14.74
N ASP A 343 33.14 -21.09 15.04
CA ASP A 343 34.21 -21.12 14.06
C ASP A 343 34.45 -22.58 13.69
N ALA A 344 34.41 -22.84 12.39
CA ALA A 344 34.98 -24.03 11.81
C ALA A 344 36.36 -24.25 12.42
N LEU A 345 36.56 -25.45 12.98
CA LEU A 345 37.82 -25.90 13.56
C LEU A 345 39.01 -25.50 12.66
N PRO A 346 40.09 -24.94 13.24
CA PRO A 346 41.30 -24.64 12.47
C PRO A 346 41.92 -25.96 11.96
N PRO A 347 42.56 -25.95 10.78
CA PRO A 347 43.19 -27.14 10.22
C PRO A 347 44.34 -27.59 11.14
N PRO A 348 44.36 -28.84 11.61
CA PRO A 348 45.54 -29.40 12.28
C PRO A 348 46.64 -29.62 11.25
N GLU A 349 47.85 -29.21 11.62
CA GLU A 349 49.09 -29.51 10.89
C GLU A 349 49.24 -31.03 10.65
N GLU A 350 49.81 -31.33 9.48
CA GLU A 350 50.05 -32.68 8.97
C GLU A 350 50.75 -33.60 9.97
N GLN A 351 50.13 -34.76 10.24
CA GLN A 351 50.84 -36.04 10.30
C GLN A 351 49.88 -37.19 10.00
N GLU A 352 50.33 -38.03 9.06
CA GLU A 352 49.64 -39.12 8.39
C GLU A 352 48.94 -40.10 9.35
N GLU A 353 47.65 -40.36 9.13
CA GLU A 353 47.12 -41.73 9.00
C GLU A 353 45.71 -41.73 8.36
N HIS A 354 45.55 -42.63 7.38
CA HIS A 354 44.57 -42.58 6.30
C HIS A 354 43.30 -43.40 6.66
N ILE A 355 42.18 -42.75 6.98
CA ILE A 355 40.83 -43.34 6.83
C ILE A 355 39.82 -42.23 6.45
N SER A 356 39.40 -42.22 5.18
CA SER A 356 38.40 -41.27 4.63
C SER A 356 36.99 -41.82 4.85
N LEU A 357 36.16 -41.08 5.61
CA LEU A 357 34.74 -41.37 5.90
C LEU A 357 33.78 -40.31 5.30
N VAL A 358 34.27 -39.46 4.40
CA VAL A 358 33.48 -38.41 3.73
C VAL A 358 33.44 -38.73 2.24
N SER A 359 32.24 -38.90 1.67
CA SER A 359 32.07 -39.10 0.23
C SER A 359 32.70 -37.92 -0.54
N ARG A 360 33.38 -38.22 -1.66
CA ARG A 360 34.04 -37.21 -2.50
C ARG A 360 33.14 -36.64 -3.60
N LEU A 361 31.92 -37.13 -3.75
CA LEU A 361 30.96 -36.71 -4.78
C LEU A 361 29.87 -35.81 -4.18
N PRO A 362 29.31 -34.86 -4.95
CA PRO A 362 28.20 -34.02 -4.49
C PRO A 362 26.90 -34.81 -4.32
N ASP A 363 26.04 -34.33 -3.43
CA ASP A 363 24.68 -34.87 -3.27
C ASP A 363 23.81 -34.57 -4.50
N ILE A 364 23.11 -35.60 -5.00
CA ILE A 364 22.21 -35.45 -6.15
C ILE A 364 20.84 -34.96 -5.66
N LYS A 365 20.60 -33.64 -5.73
CA LYS A 365 19.33 -33.02 -5.33
C LYS A 365 18.25 -33.06 -6.41
N GLN A 366 18.64 -33.05 -7.68
CA GLN A 366 17.74 -33.04 -8.84
C GLN A 366 18.28 -33.97 -9.93
N HIS A 367 17.39 -34.73 -10.57
CA HIS A 367 17.75 -35.69 -11.62
C HIS A 367 16.61 -35.87 -12.62
N SER A 368 16.88 -35.61 -13.91
CA SER A 368 15.86 -35.56 -14.97
C SER A 368 14.98 -36.81 -15.09
N PHE A 369 15.53 -38.04 -15.04
CA PHE A 369 14.71 -39.26 -15.08
C PHE A 369 14.02 -39.60 -13.74
N LEU A 370 14.75 -39.53 -12.62
CA LEU A 370 14.27 -39.95 -11.30
C LEU A 370 13.19 -39.03 -10.73
N ASP A 371 13.18 -37.74 -11.08
CA ASP A 371 12.17 -36.79 -10.65
C ASP A 371 10.87 -36.88 -11.47
N GLU A 372 10.95 -37.19 -12.76
CA GLU A 372 9.78 -37.34 -13.64
C GLU A 372 9.06 -38.69 -13.47
N THR A 373 9.75 -39.72 -12.96
CA THR A 373 9.22 -41.09 -12.90
C THR A 373 8.58 -41.39 -11.54
N GLU A 374 7.25 -41.50 -11.48
CA GLU A 374 6.53 -41.84 -10.24
C GLU A 374 6.77 -43.29 -9.79
N ASP A 375 6.92 -44.23 -10.74
CA ASP A 375 7.10 -45.67 -10.47
C ASP A 375 8.45 -45.98 -9.81
N ALA A 376 8.40 -46.43 -8.56
CA ALA A 376 9.58 -46.79 -7.76
C ALA A 376 10.33 -48.01 -8.30
N ASP A 377 9.65 -48.96 -8.94
CA ASP A 377 10.31 -50.13 -9.53
C ASP A 377 11.10 -49.74 -10.78
N GLN A 378 10.56 -48.83 -11.62
CA GLN A 378 11.30 -48.28 -12.76
C GLN A 378 12.54 -47.49 -12.34
N ARG A 379 12.43 -46.63 -11.32
CA ARG A 379 13.57 -45.88 -10.75
C ARG A 379 14.65 -46.81 -10.22
N ARG A 380 14.26 -47.88 -9.52
CA ARG A 380 15.20 -48.90 -9.04
C ARG A 380 15.88 -49.63 -10.19
N THR A 381 15.11 -50.08 -11.19
CA THR A 381 15.63 -50.81 -12.35
C THR A 381 16.58 -49.94 -13.18
N TYR A 382 16.29 -48.65 -13.35
CA TYR A 382 17.19 -47.68 -14.00
C TYR A 382 18.59 -47.70 -13.38
N ILE A 383 18.68 -47.63 -12.05
CA ILE A 383 19.94 -47.58 -11.30
C ILE A 383 20.63 -48.95 -11.31
N GLU A 384 19.89 -50.03 -11.08
CA GLU A 384 20.41 -51.40 -11.08
C GLU A 384 21.13 -51.72 -12.40
N LEU A 385 20.52 -51.34 -13.52
CA LEU A 385 21.02 -51.69 -14.85
C LEU A 385 22.28 -50.92 -15.24
N LEU A 386 22.70 -49.87 -14.51
CA LEU A 386 24.02 -49.24 -14.70
C LEU A 386 25.17 -50.25 -14.54
N SER A 387 24.94 -51.37 -13.84
CA SER A 387 25.91 -52.46 -13.71
C SER A 387 26.29 -53.07 -15.07
N LEU A 388 25.41 -52.99 -16.09
CA LEU A 388 25.65 -53.51 -17.45
C LEU A 388 26.87 -52.86 -18.13
N CYS A 389 27.25 -51.66 -17.70
CA CYS A 389 28.39 -50.93 -18.23
C CYS A 389 29.74 -51.47 -17.72
N LEU A 390 29.73 -52.31 -16.69
CA LEU A 390 30.92 -52.88 -16.06
C LEU A 390 31.12 -54.36 -16.45
N PRO A 391 32.37 -54.87 -16.46
CA PRO A 391 32.63 -56.30 -16.63
C PRO A 391 32.07 -57.15 -15.49
N ASP A 392 32.20 -56.65 -14.26
CA ASP A 392 31.66 -57.21 -13.04
C ASP A 392 31.34 -56.03 -12.10
N ALA A 393 30.11 -56.00 -11.58
CA ALA A 393 29.66 -54.93 -10.69
C ALA A 393 30.39 -54.94 -9.34
N SER A 394 30.92 -56.09 -8.91
CA SER A 394 31.71 -56.22 -7.70
C SER A 394 33.07 -55.51 -7.80
N GLU A 395 33.58 -55.32 -9.03
CA GLU A 395 34.80 -54.56 -9.33
C GLU A 395 34.60 -53.04 -9.36
N CYS A 396 33.39 -52.53 -9.10
CA CYS A 396 33.13 -51.11 -8.98
C CYS A 396 33.91 -50.54 -7.80
N GLY A 397 34.73 -49.52 -8.04
CA GLY A 397 35.52 -48.83 -7.05
C GLY A 397 34.69 -48.01 -6.05
N PRO A 398 35.34 -47.42 -5.03
CA PRO A 398 34.64 -46.66 -3.99
C PRO A 398 33.86 -45.45 -4.54
N LEU A 399 34.43 -44.72 -5.50
CA LEU A 399 33.78 -43.54 -6.10
C LEU A 399 32.53 -43.90 -6.92
N GLY A 400 32.59 -44.97 -7.72
CA GLY A 400 31.41 -45.46 -8.43
C GLY A 400 30.31 -45.97 -7.49
N ARG A 401 30.68 -46.61 -6.37
CA ARG A 401 29.71 -47.05 -5.35
C ARG A 401 29.05 -45.87 -4.63
N ASP A 402 29.82 -44.81 -4.35
CA ASP A 402 29.29 -43.55 -3.81
C ASP A 402 28.30 -42.91 -4.79
N PHE A 403 28.65 -42.83 -6.08
CA PHE A 403 27.76 -42.30 -7.12
C PHE A 403 26.42 -43.06 -7.20
N ILE A 404 26.47 -44.39 -7.23
CA ILE A 404 25.27 -45.24 -7.23
C ILE A 404 24.46 -45.06 -5.94
N SER A 405 25.12 -44.85 -4.80
CA SER A 405 24.45 -44.59 -3.53
C SER A 405 23.72 -43.25 -3.54
N HIS A 406 24.30 -42.21 -4.13
CA HIS A 406 23.66 -40.89 -4.28
C HIS A 406 22.45 -40.96 -5.22
N LEU A 407 22.54 -41.71 -6.33
CA LEU A 407 21.39 -41.96 -7.21
C LEU A 407 20.28 -42.73 -6.49
N ALA A 408 20.64 -43.76 -5.72
CA ALA A 408 19.67 -44.56 -4.95
C ALA A 408 18.99 -43.76 -3.84
N ALA A 409 19.74 -42.87 -3.18
CA ALA A 409 19.19 -41.93 -2.19
C ALA A 409 18.21 -40.95 -2.85
N LYS A 410 18.57 -40.38 -4.00
CA LYS A 410 17.68 -39.50 -4.78
C LYS A 410 16.39 -40.20 -5.22
N ALA A 411 16.49 -41.48 -5.58
CA ALA A 411 15.36 -42.30 -6.01
C ALA A 411 14.51 -42.85 -4.85
N ASP A 412 14.91 -42.65 -3.59
CA ASP A 412 14.34 -43.31 -2.40
C ASP A 412 14.29 -44.85 -2.52
N THR A 413 15.34 -45.44 -3.11
CA THR A 413 15.42 -46.89 -3.38
C THR A 413 16.76 -47.47 -2.91
N PRO A 414 17.02 -47.54 -1.59
CA PRO A 414 18.30 -48.03 -1.05
C PRO A 414 18.61 -49.49 -1.44
N THR A 415 17.59 -50.29 -1.78
CA THR A 415 17.77 -51.65 -2.30
C THR A 415 18.47 -51.70 -3.67
N ALA A 416 18.46 -50.60 -4.44
CA ALA A 416 19.11 -50.50 -5.75
C ALA A 416 20.63 -50.75 -5.67
N VAL A 417 21.29 -50.26 -4.62
CA VAL A 417 22.74 -50.44 -4.41
C VAL A 417 23.09 -51.91 -4.24
N SER A 418 22.32 -52.64 -3.42
CA SER A 418 22.54 -54.07 -3.20
C SER A 418 22.30 -54.89 -4.47
N ARG A 419 21.30 -54.50 -5.27
CA ARG A 419 20.99 -55.16 -6.54
C ARG A 419 22.05 -54.91 -7.60
N PHE A 420 22.46 -53.65 -7.77
CA PHE A 420 23.59 -53.25 -8.63
C PHE A 420 24.83 -54.12 -8.36
N LEU A 421 25.22 -54.28 -7.08
CA LEU A 421 26.40 -55.08 -6.71
C LEU A 421 26.21 -56.60 -6.90
N SER A 422 24.96 -57.09 -6.91
CA SER A 422 24.63 -58.51 -7.05
C SER A 422 24.34 -58.94 -8.50
N SER A 423 24.28 -58.01 -9.44
CA SER A 423 24.03 -58.26 -10.86
C SER A 423 25.17 -59.08 -11.50
N GLY A 424 24.98 -60.40 -11.60
CA GLY A 424 25.96 -61.30 -12.23
C GLY A 424 25.97 -61.21 -13.75
N THR A 425 27.11 -60.93 -14.36
CA THR A 425 27.32 -60.75 -15.82
C THR A 425 27.44 -62.09 -16.58
N HIS A 426 26.62 -63.09 -16.26
CA HIS A 426 26.64 -64.40 -16.92
C HIS A 426 25.52 -64.55 -17.97
N GLY A 427 25.91 -64.47 -19.25
CA GLY A 427 25.21 -65.01 -20.43
C GLY A 427 23.70 -64.73 -20.53
N HIS A 428 22.87 -65.64 -20.01
CA HIS A 428 21.41 -65.54 -20.07
C HIS A 428 20.84 -64.40 -19.22
N ALA A 429 21.40 -64.13 -18.04
CA ALA A 429 20.95 -63.03 -17.18
C ALA A 429 21.17 -61.65 -17.82
N GLN A 430 22.17 -61.53 -18.70
CA GLN A 430 22.52 -60.27 -19.35
C GLN A 430 21.55 -59.90 -20.49
N ALA A 431 20.98 -60.88 -21.18
CA ALA A 431 19.98 -60.63 -22.23
C ALA A 431 18.66 -60.10 -21.64
N ASP A 432 18.20 -60.72 -20.55
CA ASP A 432 16.98 -60.30 -19.82
C ASP A 432 17.14 -58.88 -19.23
N GLN A 433 18.33 -58.55 -18.73
CA GLN A 433 18.66 -57.19 -18.24
C GLN A 433 18.65 -56.14 -19.35
N LEU A 434 19.10 -56.49 -20.57
CA LEU A 434 19.05 -55.61 -21.73
C LEU A 434 17.60 -55.38 -22.23
N GLU A 435 16.75 -56.39 -22.17
CA GLU A 435 15.32 -56.27 -22.47
C GLU A 435 14.62 -55.40 -21.42
N ALA A 436 14.96 -55.57 -20.14
CA ALA A 436 14.48 -54.69 -19.06
C ALA A 436 14.93 -53.24 -19.25
N LEU A 437 16.17 -53.01 -19.72
CA LEU A 437 16.67 -51.66 -20.02
C LEU A 437 15.86 -50.99 -21.12
N GLN A 438 15.56 -51.71 -22.22
CA GLN A 438 14.73 -51.21 -23.31
C GLN A 438 13.29 -50.92 -22.87
N ALA A 439 12.75 -51.69 -21.92
CA ALA A 439 11.42 -51.44 -21.38
C ALA A 439 11.35 -50.16 -20.53
N VAL A 440 12.44 -49.79 -19.83
CA VAL A 440 12.52 -48.57 -19.01
C VAL A 440 12.83 -47.33 -19.87
N LEU A 441 13.71 -47.47 -20.86
CA LEU A 441 14.18 -46.38 -21.72
C LEU A 441 13.38 -46.34 -23.03
N THR A 442 12.17 -45.79 -22.95
CA THR A 442 11.17 -45.82 -24.04
C THR A 442 11.42 -44.85 -25.19
N ASP A 443 12.29 -43.85 -25.00
CA ASP A 443 12.57 -42.79 -25.97
C ASP A 443 14.04 -42.34 -25.89
N ASP A 444 14.49 -41.59 -26.90
CA ASP A 444 15.88 -41.11 -26.97
C ASP A 444 16.25 -40.19 -25.80
N ASN A 445 15.32 -39.39 -25.25
CA ASN A 445 15.60 -38.54 -24.09
C ASN A 445 16.04 -39.37 -22.88
N ARG A 446 15.29 -40.43 -22.57
CA ARG A 446 15.61 -41.37 -21.49
C ARG A 446 16.88 -42.16 -21.78
N VAL A 447 17.06 -42.62 -23.03
CA VAL A 447 18.27 -43.34 -23.46
C VAL A 447 19.51 -42.50 -23.26
N TYR A 448 19.51 -41.25 -23.73
CA TYR A 448 20.64 -40.34 -23.58
C TYR A 448 20.88 -39.93 -22.11
N CYS A 449 19.83 -39.72 -21.32
CA CYS A 449 19.96 -39.47 -19.88
C CYS A 449 20.71 -40.63 -19.19
N TRP A 450 20.29 -41.86 -19.45
CA TRP A 450 20.92 -43.05 -18.89
C TRP A 450 22.36 -43.25 -19.37
N LEU A 451 22.62 -43.01 -20.66
CA LEU A 451 23.97 -43.09 -21.22
C LEU A 451 24.92 -42.07 -20.59
N LEU A 452 24.44 -40.87 -20.27
CA LEU A 452 25.24 -39.85 -19.59
C LEU A 452 25.62 -40.29 -18.17
N ASP A 453 24.68 -40.84 -17.40
CA ASP A 453 24.96 -41.38 -16.07
C ASP A 453 25.93 -42.56 -16.13
N ALA A 454 25.73 -43.47 -17.09
CA ALA A 454 26.60 -44.61 -17.34
C ALA A 454 28.03 -44.18 -17.72
N PHE A 455 28.18 -43.18 -18.57
CA PHE A 455 29.48 -42.69 -19.01
C PHE A 455 30.17 -41.84 -17.95
N PHE A 456 29.42 -41.14 -17.11
CA PHE A 456 29.96 -40.51 -15.92
C PHE A 456 30.52 -41.57 -14.96
N LEU A 457 29.77 -42.63 -14.66
CA LEU A 457 30.24 -43.77 -13.85
C LEU A 457 31.53 -44.38 -14.41
N LEU A 458 31.60 -44.63 -15.72
CA LEU A 458 32.82 -45.16 -16.34
C LEU A 458 33.99 -44.17 -16.25
N SER A 459 33.74 -42.87 -16.36
CA SER A 459 34.75 -41.82 -16.32
C SER A 459 35.37 -41.69 -14.92
N ILE A 460 34.56 -41.68 -13.85
CA ILE A 460 35.06 -41.63 -12.46
C ILE A 460 35.79 -42.90 -12.06
N GLU A 461 35.49 -44.04 -12.69
CA GLU A 461 36.19 -45.31 -12.53
C GLU A 461 37.44 -45.43 -13.43
N GLY A 462 37.79 -44.40 -14.20
CA GLY A 462 38.96 -44.40 -15.09
C GLY A 462 38.88 -45.40 -16.25
N ARG A 463 37.66 -45.84 -16.62
CA ARG A 463 37.41 -46.81 -17.69
C ARG A 463 37.08 -46.09 -19.00
N LYS A 464 37.47 -46.69 -20.13
CA LYS A 464 37.13 -46.14 -21.46
C LYS A 464 35.64 -46.35 -21.75
N ILE A 465 34.98 -45.28 -22.20
CA ILE A 465 33.59 -45.30 -22.67
C ILE A 465 33.43 -46.23 -23.89
N GLU A 466 34.46 -46.34 -24.73
CA GLU A 466 34.51 -47.28 -25.86
C GLU A 466 34.87 -48.70 -25.40
N SER A 467 34.02 -49.32 -24.59
CA SER A 467 34.19 -50.70 -24.11
C SER A 467 33.32 -51.70 -24.90
N PRO A 468 33.69 -53.00 -24.93
CA PRO A 468 32.83 -54.03 -25.53
C PRO A 468 31.44 -54.14 -24.89
N GLN A 469 31.29 -53.80 -23.59
CA GLN A 469 29.96 -53.75 -22.95
C GLN A 469 29.13 -52.61 -23.52
N VAL A 470 29.70 -51.41 -23.56
CA VAL A 470 29.01 -50.21 -24.08
C VAL A 470 28.61 -50.39 -25.54
N MET A 471 29.46 -50.98 -26.38
CA MET A 471 29.11 -51.26 -27.78
C MET A 471 27.93 -52.23 -27.94
N ARG A 472 27.74 -53.18 -27.02
CA ARG A 472 26.54 -54.04 -27.00
C ARG A 472 25.30 -53.27 -26.57
N ILE A 473 25.40 -52.45 -25.53
CA ILE A 473 24.31 -51.60 -25.06
C ILE A 473 23.86 -50.66 -26.17
N LEU A 474 24.80 -49.97 -26.84
CA LEU A 474 24.50 -49.12 -28.00
C LEU A 474 23.90 -49.91 -29.17
N GLY A 475 24.33 -51.15 -29.40
CA GLY A 475 23.76 -52.03 -30.42
C GLY A 475 22.31 -52.44 -30.13
N ALA A 476 21.92 -52.51 -28.86
CA ALA A 476 20.56 -52.82 -28.43
C ALA A 476 19.66 -51.57 -28.35
N LEU A 477 20.13 -50.49 -27.73
CA LEU A 477 19.36 -49.25 -27.57
C LEU A 477 19.24 -48.45 -28.88
N LYS A 478 20.26 -48.52 -29.75
CA LYS A 478 20.33 -47.81 -31.04
C LYS A 478 19.94 -46.31 -30.96
N PRO A 479 20.53 -45.51 -30.05
CA PRO A 479 20.25 -44.08 -29.94
C PRO A 479 20.47 -43.35 -31.27
N THR A 480 19.55 -42.46 -31.64
CA THR A 480 19.64 -41.68 -32.87
C THR A 480 20.86 -40.76 -32.86
N GLU A 481 21.63 -40.69 -33.96
CA GLU A 481 22.76 -39.77 -34.13
C GLU A 481 23.94 -39.94 -33.14
N PHE A 482 24.01 -41.03 -32.37
CA PHE A 482 25.03 -41.20 -31.32
C PHE A 482 26.47 -40.90 -31.74
N LYS A 483 26.89 -41.34 -32.93
CA LYS A 483 28.25 -41.07 -33.45
C LYS A 483 28.55 -39.57 -33.58
N GLU A 484 27.56 -38.78 -33.95
CA GLU A 484 27.70 -37.34 -34.15
C GLU A 484 27.73 -36.60 -32.81
N GLN A 485 27.07 -37.16 -31.79
CA GLN A 485 26.95 -36.57 -30.45
C GLN A 485 28.05 -37.03 -29.48
N LEU A 486 28.77 -38.11 -29.79
CA LEU A 486 29.83 -38.67 -28.92
C LEU A 486 30.87 -37.62 -28.50
N ALA A 487 31.29 -36.75 -29.44
CA ALA A 487 32.23 -35.67 -29.14
C ALA A 487 31.66 -34.65 -28.13
N ALA A 488 30.37 -34.30 -28.24
CA ALA A 488 29.71 -33.40 -27.29
C ALA A 488 29.58 -34.05 -25.90
N ILE A 489 29.27 -35.34 -25.84
CA ILE A 489 29.20 -36.09 -24.59
C ILE A 489 30.57 -36.14 -23.90
N GLN A 490 31.65 -36.39 -24.65
CA GLN A 490 33.02 -36.38 -24.11
C GLN A 490 33.41 -35.01 -23.55
N VAL A 491 33.05 -33.92 -24.25
CA VAL A 491 33.27 -32.55 -23.77
C VAL A 491 32.49 -32.30 -22.47
N LEU A 492 31.22 -32.67 -22.41
CA LEU A 492 30.38 -32.49 -21.22
C LEU A 492 30.90 -33.26 -20.00
N LEU A 493 31.53 -34.43 -20.19
CA LEU A 493 32.03 -35.27 -19.11
C LEU A 493 33.36 -34.81 -18.51
N ALA A 494 34.25 -34.22 -19.33
CA ALA A 494 35.66 -34.06 -18.94
C ALA A 494 36.33 -32.75 -19.37
N ASP A 495 35.73 -31.92 -20.22
CA ASP A 495 36.32 -30.63 -20.60
C ASP A 495 36.08 -29.59 -19.50
N ASP A 496 37.04 -28.71 -19.28
CA ASP A 496 37.00 -27.64 -18.26
C ASP A 496 36.74 -26.26 -18.89
N ASP A 497 36.72 -26.14 -20.22
CA ASP A 497 36.33 -24.91 -20.93
C ASP A 497 34.82 -24.70 -20.86
N HIS A 498 34.38 -23.70 -20.09
CA HIS A 498 32.97 -23.45 -19.84
C HIS A 498 32.15 -23.20 -21.12
N GLU A 499 32.70 -22.54 -22.15
CA GLU A 499 31.97 -22.28 -23.41
C GLU A 499 31.84 -23.54 -24.25
N ARG A 500 32.86 -24.41 -24.29
CA ARG A 500 32.76 -25.71 -24.96
C ARG A 500 31.74 -26.60 -24.27
N VAL A 501 31.73 -26.62 -22.94
CA VAL A 501 30.76 -27.37 -22.15
C VAL A 501 29.34 -26.83 -22.38
N LEU A 502 29.14 -25.50 -22.40
CA LEU A 502 27.85 -24.88 -22.72
C LEU A 502 27.37 -25.24 -24.13
N GLN A 503 28.24 -25.21 -25.14
CA GLN A 503 27.90 -25.58 -26.52
C GLN A 503 27.55 -27.07 -26.64
N ALA A 504 28.28 -27.94 -25.95
CA ALA A 504 27.96 -29.36 -25.86
C ALA A 504 26.59 -29.58 -25.19
N GLY A 505 26.32 -28.88 -24.07
CA GLY A 505 25.04 -28.90 -23.38
C GLY A 505 23.88 -28.44 -24.26
N ALA A 506 24.01 -27.31 -24.95
CA ALA A 506 23.00 -26.80 -25.88
C ALA A 506 22.75 -27.72 -27.09
N ARG A 507 23.77 -28.49 -27.50
CA ARG A 507 23.60 -29.50 -28.55
C ARG A 507 22.84 -30.71 -28.02
N LEU A 508 23.16 -31.16 -26.80
CA LEU A 508 22.54 -32.32 -26.15
C LEU A 508 21.12 -32.01 -25.62
N SER A 509 20.80 -30.76 -25.28
CA SER A 509 19.47 -30.34 -24.79
C SER A 509 18.34 -30.62 -25.78
N ARG A 510 18.66 -30.73 -27.07
CA ARG A 510 17.71 -31.10 -28.13
C ARG A 510 17.35 -32.58 -28.13
N LEU A 511 18.17 -33.41 -27.50
CA LEU A 511 18.03 -34.86 -27.46
C LEU A 511 17.61 -35.33 -26.07
N THR A 512 18.13 -34.71 -25.01
CA THR A 512 17.86 -35.12 -23.64
C THR A 512 17.78 -33.96 -22.66
N SER A 513 16.89 -34.06 -21.66
CA SER A 513 16.87 -33.22 -20.47
C SER A 513 17.91 -33.65 -19.42
N GLY A 514 18.62 -34.76 -19.63
CA GLY A 514 19.58 -35.35 -18.69
C GLY A 514 20.97 -34.70 -18.66
N TRP A 515 21.33 -33.88 -19.66
CA TRP A 515 22.65 -33.26 -19.73
C TRP A 515 23.03 -32.37 -18.52
N PRO A 516 22.12 -31.61 -17.86
CA PRO A 516 22.48 -30.82 -16.68
C PRO A 516 22.84 -31.70 -15.47
N ASN A 517 22.38 -32.97 -15.43
CA ASN A 517 22.73 -33.88 -14.34
C ASN A 517 24.26 -34.06 -14.27
N VAL A 518 24.93 -34.17 -15.41
CA VAL A 518 26.39 -34.30 -15.47
C VAL A 518 27.10 -33.08 -14.90
N LEU A 519 26.59 -31.87 -15.16
CA LEU A 519 27.15 -30.66 -14.55
C LEU A 519 27.02 -30.68 -13.04
N ARG A 520 25.87 -31.15 -12.52
CA ARG A 520 25.63 -31.30 -11.08
C ARG A 520 26.54 -32.33 -10.45
N TYR A 521 26.78 -33.46 -11.12
CA TYR A 521 27.71 -34.49 -10.64
C TYR A 521 29.15 -34.00 -10.56
N ARG A 522 29.52 -33.04 -11.41
CA ARG A 522 30.84 -32.42 -11.49
C ARG A 522 30.99 -31.15 -10.62
N GLU A 523 29.91 -30.67 -10.00
CA GLU A 523 29.82 -29.30 -9.44
C GLU A 523 30.31 -28.21 -10.42
N PHE A 524 30.01 -28.40 -11.72
CA PHE A 524 30.50 -27.53 -12.78
C PHE A 524 29.54 -26.35 -13.00
N SER A 525 29.98 -25.14 -12.65
CA SER A 525 29.19 -23.91 -12.82
C SER A 525 29.41 -23.27 -14.19
N LEU A 526 28.31 -22.94 -14.88
CA LEU A 526 28.32 -22.16 -16.12
C LEU A 526 28.01 -20.67 -15.88
N SER A 527 28.02 -20.21 -14.63
CA SER A 527 27.68 -18.84 -14.24
C SER A 527 28.44 -17.79 -15.05
N ASP A 528 29.73 -18.03 -15.28
CA ASP A 528 30.63 -17.07 -15.94
C ASP A 528 30.24 -16.79 -17.40
N ASN A 529 29.59 -17.74 -18.08
CA ASN A 529 29.13 -17.56 -19.47
C ASN A 529 27.98 -16.56 -19.59
N PHE A 530 27.27 -16.28 -18.50
CA PHE A 530 26.10 -15.40 -18.49
C PHE A 530 26.40 -14.01 -17.92
N THR A 531 27.47 -13.86 -17.14
CA THR A 531 27.82 -12.63 -16.41
C THR A 531 27.88 -11.37 -17.29
N GLU A 532 28.48 -11.46 -18.48
CA GLU A 532 28.61 -10.29 -19.37
C GLU A 532 27.27 -9.87 -20.00
N ALA A 533 26.45 -10.86 -20.38
CA ALA A 533 25.11 -10.60 -20.91
C ALA A 533 24.21 -10.01 -19.82
N THR A 534 24.24 -10.56 -18.61
CA THR A 534 23.52 -10.05 -17.44
C THR A 534 23.92 -8.62 -17.11
N ARG A 535 25.23 -8.32 -17.07
CA ARG A 535 25.75 -6.95 -16.83
C ARG A 535 25.27 -5.97 -17.90
N SER A 536 25.32 -6.37 -19.17
CA SER A 536 24.89 -5.54 -20.30
C SER A 536 23.38 -5.26 -20.25
N LEU A 537 22.56 -6.23 -19.86
CA LEU A 537 21.12 -6.07 -19.66
C LEU A 537 20.79 -5.15 -18.47
N HIS A 538 21.48 -5.29 -17.34
CA HIS A 538 21.30 -4.37 -16.21
C HIS A 538 21.64 -2.92 -16.59
N ALA A 539 22.74 -2.71 -17.32
CA ALA A 539 23.12 -1.39 -17.81
C ALA A 539 22.04 -0.83 -18.77
N ALA A 540 21.48 -1.66 -19.65
CA ALA A 540 20.42 -1.27 -20.57
C ALA A 540 19.11 -0.91 -19.83
N SER A 541 18.70 -1.74 -18.86
CA SER A 541 17.51 -1.51 -18.02
C SER A 541 17.66 -0.22 -17.20
N PHE A 542 18.80 -0.04 -16.54
CA PHE A 542 19.09 1.17 -15.78
C PHE A 542 19.08 2.43 -16.64
N ALA A 543 19.68 2.39 -17.84
CA ALA A 543 19.65 3.52 -18.77
C ALA A 543 18.21 3.89 -19.16
N ALA A 544 17.34 2.90 -19.39
CA ALA A 544 15.94 3.14 -19.74
C ALA A 544 15.15 3.76 -18.58
N VAL A 545 15.37 3.29 -17.34
CA VAL A 545 14.76 3.86 -16.13
C VAL A 545 15.19 5.32 -15.91
N VAL A 546 16.48 5.62 -16.07
CA VAL A 546 16.99 7.01 -15.97
C VAL A 546 16.32 7.91 -17.01
N LEU A 547 16.20 7.45 -18.25
CA LEU A 547 15.55 8.22 -19.30
C LEU A 547 14.04 8.38 -19.10
N SER A 548 13.39 7.40 -18.46
CA SER A 548 11.97 7.49 -18.06
C SER A 548 11.77 8.57 -16.99
N GLY A 549 12.69 8.67 -16.02
CA GLY A 549 12.73 9.77 -15.06
C GLY A 549 12.93 11.15 -15.69
N ASP A 550 13.82 11.26 -16.70
CA ASP A 550 13.97 12.48 -17.50
C ASP A 550 12.67 12.87 -18.21
N LEU A 551 11.97 11.89 -18.80
CA LEU A 551 10.72 12.09 -19.52
C LEU A 551 9.59 12.55 -18.59
N SER A 552 9.50 11.97 -17.41
CA SER A 552 8.54 12.38 -16.37
C SER A 552 8.74 13.86 -15.98
N ARG A 553 9.99 14.34 -15.89
CA ARG A 553 10.29 15.75 -15.65
C ARG A 553 9.84 16.67 -16.79
N VAL A 554 9.88 16.19 -18.03
CA VAL A 554 9.35 16.91 -19.18
C VAL A 554 7.82 17.03 -19.10
N GLY A 555 7.14 15.97 -18.66
CA GLY A 555 5.71 15.98 -18.36
C GLY A 555 5.32 17.01 -17.29
N MET A 556 6.03 17.02 -16.17
CA MET A 556 5.78 17.99 -15.10
C MET A 556 5.89 19.45 -15.57
N LYS A 557 6.86 19.76 -16.43
CA LYS A 557 6.98 21.11 -17.02
C LYS A 557 5.86 21.45 -17.98
N ALA A 558 5.28 20.46 -18.67
CA ALA A 558 4.17 20.70 -19.59
C ALA A 558 2.87 21.08 -18.86
N ILE A 559 2.71 20.70 -17.59
CA ILE A 559 1.55 21.06 -16.75
C ILE A 559 1.40 22.58 -16.63
N GLU A 560 2.51 23.33 -16.57
CA GLU A 560 2.51 24.80 -16.51
C GLU A 560 1.86 25.45 -17.75
N TYR A 561 1.74 24.70 -18.85
CA TYR A 561 1.17 25.15 -20.12
C TYR A 561 -0.10 24.38 -20.52
N SER A 562 -0.74 23.70 -19.56
CA SER A 562 -1.92 22.87 -19.76
C SER A 562 -3.15 23.69 -20.19
N TYR A 563 -3.50 24.75 -19.45
CA TYR A 563 -4.70 25.56 -19.70
C TYR A 563 -4.38 27.05 -19.81
N PHE A 564 -4.78 27.66 -20.93
CA PHE A 564 -4.72 29.11 -21.10
C PHE A 564 -6.07 29.73 -20.71
N LEU A 565 -6.11 30.42 -19.57
CA LEU A 565 -7.28 31.19 -19.15
C LEU A 565 -7.32 32.53 -19.91
N GLY A 566 -8.21 32.62 -20.90
CA GLY A 566 -8.53 33.86 -21.60
C GLY A 566 -9.19 34.91 -20.70
N PRO A 567 -9.49 36.12 -21.23
CA PRO A 567 -10.02 37.21 -20.42
C PRO A 567 -11.34 36.85 -19.72
N SER A 568 -11.48 37.29 -18.48
CA SER A 568 -12.75 37.34 -17.77
C SER A 568 -13.74 38.21 -18.55
N PRO A 569 -15.03 37.83 -18.69
CA PRO A 569 -16.04 38.57 -19.47
C PRO A 569 -16.41 39.95 -18.89
N PHE A 570 -15.67 40.45 -17.90
CA PHE A 570 -15.95 41.69 -17.18
C PHE A 570 -14.91 42.81 -17.41
N ASP A 571 -13.89 42.63 -18.27
CA ASP A 571 -12.80 43.62 -18.43
C ASP A 571 -12.38 43.90 -19.89
N ASP A 572 -13.10 44.84 -20.53
CA ASP A 572 -12.97 45.26 -21.94
C ASP A 572 -11.90 46.38 -22.17
N GLY A 573 -10.79 46.35 -21.43
CA GLY A 573 -9.71 47.34 -21.56
C GLY A 573 -8.78 47.12 -22.76
N ILE A 574 -8.31 48.20 -23.41
CA ILE A 574 -7.27 48.12 -24.46
C ILE A 574 -5.97 47.46 -23.94
N PHE A 575 -5.69 47.61 -22.65
CA PHE A 575 -4.57 46.94 -21.97
C PHE A 575 -4.79 45.42 -21.80
N SER A 576 -6.03 44.93 -21.64
CA SER A 576 -6.32 43.49 -21.52
C SER A 576 -6.05 42.74 -22.84
N LYS A 577 -6.30 43.38 -23.98
CA LYS A 577 -5.94 42.83 -25.31
C LYS A 577 -4.43 42.73 -25.53
N PHE A 578 -3.65 43.69 -25.01
CA PHE A 578 -2.19 43.68 -25.13
C PHE A 578 -1.53 42.66 -24.20
N THR A 579 -2.03 42.52 -22.96
CA THR A 579 -1.57 41.49 -22.02
C THR A 579 -1.96 40.08 -22.47
N ASN A 580 -3.11 39.91 -23.14
CA ASN A 580 -3.55 38.62 -23.67
C ASN A 580 -2.77 38.17 -24.90
N ALA A 581 -2.43 39.07 -25.82
CA ALA A 581 -1.58 38.72 -26.96
C ALA A 581 -0.16 38.32 -26.53
N VAL A 582 0.38 38.98 -25.50
CA VAL A 582 1.67 38.62 -24.89
C VAL A 582 1.56 37.30 -24.11
N GLY A 583 0.46 37.09 -23.38
CA GLY A 583 0.18 35.85 -22.65
C GLY A 583 -0.03 34.64 -23.55
N SER A 584 -0.81 34.77 -24.63
CA SER A 584 -1.05 33.70 -25.61
C SER A 584 0.22 33.35 -26.39
N THR A 585 1.04 34.36 -26.72
CA THR A 585 2.35 34.15 -27.35
C THR A 585 3.30 33.44 -26.39
N ALA A 586 3.35 33.84 -25.12
CA ALA A 586 4.19 33.20 -24.10
C ALA A 586 3.77 31.73 -23.87
N PHE A 587 2.46 31.45 -23.83
CA PHE A 587 1.93 30.10 -23.72
C PHE A 587 2.27 29.25 -24.94
N SER A 588 2.10 29.82 -26.16
CA SER A 588 2.42 29.12 -27.39
C SER A 588 3.93 28.83 -27.52
N VAL A 589 4.79 29.75 -27.10
CA VAL A 589 6.24 29.55 -27.03
C VAL A 589 6.60 28.49 -25.99
N GLY A 590 5.95 28.50 -24.82
CA GLY A 590 6.11 27.49 -23.77
C GLY A 590 5.74 26.09 -24.26
N ARG A 591 4.55 25.94 -24.86
CA ARG A 591 4.07 24.70 -25.49
C ARG A 591 5.02 24.21 -26.57
N LYS A 592 5.48 25.09 -27.46
CA LYS A 592 6.45 24.74 -28.51
C LYS A 592 7.79 24.28 -27.93
N SER A 593 8.24 24.88 -26.83
CA SER A 593 9.44 24.47 -26.09
C SER A 593 9.27 23.09 -25.45
N CYS A 594 8.12 22.82 -24.83
CA CYS A 594 7.78 21.51 -24.28
C CYS A 594 7.73 20.44 -25.38
N THR A 595 7.04 20.69 -26.50
CA THR A 595 6.98 19.78 -27.65
C THR A 595 8.35 19.52 -28.27
N SER A 596 9.20 20.55 -28.39
CA SER A 596 10.58 20.39 -28.85
C SER A 596 11.39 19.51 -27.89
N THR A 597 11.20 19.68 -26.59
CA THR A 597 11.88 18.88 -25.56
C THR A 597 11.38 17.43 -25.60
N LEU A 598 10.08 17.21 -25.80
CA LEU A 598 9.50 15.88 -26.00
C LEU A 598 10.06 15.18 -27.24
N ASN A 599 10.24 15.89 -28.35
CA ASN A 599 10.90 15.35 -29.55
C ASN A 599 12.39 15.06 -29.33
N GLN A 600 13.09 15.89 -28.54
CA GLN A 600 14.45 15.58 -28.11
C GLN A 600 14.50 14.30 -27.27
N MET A 601 13.53 14.12 -26.36
CA MET A 601 13.41 12.89 -25.56
C MET A 601 13.11 11.67 -26.43
N ARG A 602 12.21 11.78 -27.41
CA ARG A 602 12.00 10.73 -28.43
C ARG A 602 13.32 10.34 -29.10
N GLY A 603 14.12 11.33 -29.53
CA GLY A 603 15.44 11.10 -30.12
C GLY A 603 16.35 10.29 -29.19
N LYS A 604 16.43 10.68 -27.91
CA LYS A 604 17.19 9.94 -26.89
C LYS A 604 16.67 8.52 -26.68
N VAL A 605 15.35 8.30 -26.71
CA VAL A 605 14.75 6.94 -26.60
C VAL A 605 15.21 6.07 -27.77
N VAL A 606 15.15 6.59 -28.99
CA VAL A 606 15.60 5.87 -30.19
C VAL A 606 17.10 5.57 -30.13
N GLU A 607 17.92 6.54 -29.70
CA GLU A 607 19.37 6.35 -29.53
C GLU A 607 19.69 5.30 -28.45
N LEU A 608 18.98 5.32 -27.33
CA LEU A 608 19.12 4.34 -26.25
C LEU A 608 18.80 2.93 -26.74
N LEU A 609 17.67 2.76 -27.43
CA LEU A 609 17.29 1.46 -28.00
C LEU A 609 18.31 0.99 -29.04
N ALA A 610 18.84 1.89 -29.88
CA ALA A 610 19.87 1.55 -30.85
C ALA A 610 21.19 1.11 -30.17
N ALA A 611 21.58 1.78 -29.08
CA ALA A 611 22.81 1.47 -28.34
C ALA A 611 22.71 0.16 -27.54
N HIS A 612 21.53 -0.15 -26.98
CA HIS A 612 21.37 -1.23 -26.00
C HIS A 612 20.58 -2.45 -26.50
N SER A 613 19.92 -2.39 -27.66
CA SER A 613 19.22 -3.55 -28.26
C SER A 613 20.15 -4.76 -28.49
N GLY A 614 21.45 -4.53 -28.67
CA GLY A 614 22.46 -5.59 -28.75
C GLY A 614 22.53 -6.47 -27.49
N ALA A 615 22.26 -5.92 -26.30
CA ALA A 615 22.24 -6.68 -25.05
C ALA A 615 21.09 -7.69 -25.04
N LEU A 616 19.87 -7.23 -25.40
CA LEU A 616 18.70 -8.10 -25.48
C LEU A 616 18.82 -9.14 -26.59
N SER A 617 19.39 -8.77 -27.74
CA SER A 617 19.70 -9.71 -28.82
C SER A 617 20.69 -10.80 -28.38
N SER A 618 21.72 -10.43 -27.62
CA SER A 618 22.71 -11.39 -27.08
C SER A 618 22.07 -12.36 -26.08
N ALA A 619 21.23 -11.86 -25.17
CA ALA A 619 20.48 -12.69 -24.25
C ALA A 619 19.52 -13.64 -24.98
N ASN A 620 18.77 -13.14 -25.95
CA ASN A 620 17.89 -13.95 -26.80
C ASN A 620 18.65 -15.00 -27.62
N ALA A 621 19.89 -14.72 -28.03
CA ALA A 621 20.74 -15.70 -28.68
C ALA A 621 21.13 -16.84 -27.73
N LEU A 622 21.44 -16.55 -26.46
CA LEU A 622 21.74 -17.54 -25.43
C LEU A 622 20.51 -18.38 -25.07
N VAL A 623 19.37 -17.72 -24.81
CA VAL A 623 18.08 -18.36 -24.49
C VAL A 623 17.61 -19.24 -25.64
N GLY A 624 17.76 -18.76 -26.88
CA GLY A 624 17.41 -19.50 -28.08
C GLY A 624 18.24 -20.77 -28.31
N ARG A 625 19.44 -20.90 -27.71
CA ARG A 625 20.23 -22.15 -27.77
C ARG A 625 19.49 -23.32 -27.13
N PHE A 626 18.64 -23.05 -26.15
CA PHE A 626 17.89 -24.04 -25.38
C PHE A 626 16.42 -24.16 -25.79
N GLY A 627 16.00 -23.50 -26.89
CA GLY A 627 14.64 -23.61 -27.42
C GLY A 627 13.56 -22.87 -26.62
N LEU A 628 13.96 -22.00 -25.67
CA LEU A 628 13.05 -21.17 -24.89
C LEU A 628 12.56 -19.94 -25.69
N PRO A 629 11.37 -19.40 -25.37
CA PRO A 629 10.81 -18.24 -26.05
C PRO A 629 11.70 -16.99 -25.90
N ARG A 630 11.66 -16.12 -26.93
CA ARG A 630 12.43 -14.87 -26.95
C ARG A 630 11.71 -13.77 -26.18
N PHE A 631 12.49 -12.90 -25.58
CA PHE A 631 12.08 -11.67 -24.91
C PHE A 631 11.91 -10.56 -25.94
N ASP A 632 10.73 -9.94 -25.99
CA ASP A 632 10.39 -8.88 -26.95
C ASP A 632 9.46 -7.85 -26.30
N PHE A 633 9.43 -6.64 -26.85
CA PHE A 633 8.64 -5.51 -26.33
C PHE A 633 8.08 -4.65 -27.47
N GLU A 634 6.96 -3.98 -27.22
CA GLU A 634 6.36 -3.07 -28.19
C GLU A 634 7.09 -1.72 -28.16
N ASN A 635 7.61 -1.30 -29.32
CA ASN A 635 8.22 0.01 -29.50
C ASN A 635 7.22 0.98 -30.13
N GLU A 636 6.71 1.91 -29.31
CA GLU A 636 5.73 2.92 -29.73
C GLU A 636 6.37 4.29 -30.04
N SER A 637 7.70 4.41 -30.06
CA SER A 637 8.40 5.71 -30.16
C SER A 637 8.21 6.45 -31.50
N GLY A 638 7.79 5.75 -32.55
CA GLY A 638 7.52 6.33 -33.87
C GLY A 638 8.75 6.80 -34.66
N TYR A 639 8.55 7.02 -35.97
CA TYR A 639 9.62 7.37 -36.92
C TYR A 639 9.79 8.88 -37.17
N THR A 640 8.78 9.69 -36.84
CA THR A 640 8.78 11.14 -37.06
C THR A 640 8.60 11.87 -35.75
N ASP A 641 8.99 13.15 -35.74
CA ASP A 641 8.69 14.04 -34.63
C ASP A 641 7.18 14.14 -34.40
N PHE A 642 6.79 14.29 -33.14
CA PHE A 642 5.44 14.60 -32.74
C PHE A 642 5.10 16.03 -33.18
N ASP A 643 4.02 16.15 -33.93
CA ASP A 643 3.48 17.43 -34.37
C ASP A 643 2.24 17.75 -33.51
N LEU A 644 2.36 18.78 -32.68
CA LEU A 644 1.28 19.28 -31.83
C LEU A 644 0.92 20.71 -32.26
N ASP A 645 -0.38 21.01 -32.31
CA ASP A 645 -0.81 22.40 -32.40
C ASP A 645 -0.51 23.14 -31.10
N ASN A 646 0.62 23.83 -31.07
CA ASN A 646 1.09 24.59 -29.92
C ASN A 646 0.42 25.97 -29.79
N SER A 647 -0.69 26.22 -30.47
CA SER A 647 -1.47 27.45 -30.29
C SER A 647 -2.00 27.53 -28.85
N ALA A 648 -2.21 28.75 -28.34
CA ALA A 648 -2.87 28.95 -27.04
C ALA A 648 -4.38 28.60 -27.07
N GLU A 649 -4.96 28.49 -28.28
CA GLU A 649 -6.36 28.17 -28.52
C GLU A 649 -6.63 26.65 -28.52
N ASN A 650 -5.58 25.82 -28.59
CA ASN A 650 -5.71 24.37 -28.47
C ASN A 650 -5.98 23.95 -27.01
N GLU A 651 -7.25 23.79 -26.65
CA GLU A 651 -7.68 23.32 -25.32
C GLU A 651 -7.31 21.85 -25.06
N GLN A 652 -7.09 21.06 -26.12
CA GLN A 652 -6.72 19.63 -26.05
C GLN A 652 -5.20 19.40 -26.05
N TRP A 653 -4.39 20.46 -26.04
CA TRP A 653 -2.93 20.33 -26.13
C TRP A 653 -2.35 19.47 -25.01
N SER A 654 -2.86 19.62 -23.78
CA SER A 654 -2.40 18.84 -22.63
C SER A 654 -2.64 17.34 -22.82
N ASP A 655 -3.83 16.96 -23.27
CA ASP A 655 -4.19 15.55 -23.50
C ASP A 655 -3.37 14.94 -24.65
N GLN A 656 -3.15 15.72 -25.71
CA GLN A 656 -2.31 15.31 -26.85
C GLN A 656 -0.85 15.13 -26.43
N PHE A 657 -0.32 16.05 -25.62
CA PHE A 657 1.05 15.97 -25.10
C PHE A 657 1.23 14.74 -24.20
N GLU A 658 0.30 14.55 -23.25
CA GLU A 658 0.31 13.41 -22.33
C GLU A 658 0.20 12.09 -23.08
N HIS A 659 -0.62 12.02 -24.13
CA HIS A 659 -0.71 10.84 -24.98
C HIS A 659 0.66 10.44 -25.58
N TYR A 660 1.40 11.39 -26.15
CA TYR A 660 2.72 11.11 -26.72
C TYR A 660 3.79 10.80 -25.67
N GLN A 661 3.75 11.48 -24.52
CA GLN A 661 4.60 11.17 -23.39
C GLN A 661 4.40 9.71 -22.93
N ARG A 662 3.15 9.30 -22.69
CA ARG A 662 2.81 7.94 -22.25
C ARG A 662 3.26 6.86 -23.24
N ARG A 663 3.28 7.14 -24.55
CA ARG A 663 3.81 6.21 -25.56
C ARG A 663 5.32 5.98 -25.41
N LEU A 664 6.07 7.04 -25.12
CA LEU A 664 7.50 6.93 -24.85
C LEU A 664 7.77 6.22 -23.52
N GLU A 665 7.01 6.53 -22.47
CA GLU A 665 7.08 5.85 -21.16
C GLU A 665 6.84 4.34 -21.32
N LYS A 666 5.74 3.95 -21.97
CA LYS A 666 5.43 2.54 -22.27
C LYS A 666 6.57 1.82 -23.00
N THR A 667 7.22 2.50 -23.95
CA THR A 667 8.35 1.93 -24.68
C THR A 667 9.56 1.69 -23.78
N LEU A 668 9.90 2.66 -22.93
CA LEU A 668 11.02 2.56 -21.99
C LEU A 668 10.77 1.51 -20.92
N ASP A 669 9.57 1.53 -20.32
CA ASP A 669 9.15 0.56 -19.33
C ASP A 669 9.13 -0.85 -19.94
N GLY A 670 8.53 -1.00 -21.13
CA GLY A 670 8.50 -2.27 -21.85
C GLY A 670 9.91 -2.83 -22.10
N PHE A 671 10.85 -1.98 -22.54
CA PHE A 671 12.24 -2.38 -22.76
C PHE A 671 12.96 -2.77 -21.45
N SER A 672 12.82 -1.97 -20.39
CA SER A 672 13.42 -2.24 -19.08
C SER A 672 12.90 -3.55 -18.47
N HIS A 673 11.58 -3.74 -18.43
CA HIS A 673 10.96 -4.98 -17.93
C HIS A 673 11.41 -6.22 -18.71
N THR A 674 11.58 -6.08 -20.03
CA THR A 674 12.04 -7.17 -20.90
C THR A 674 13.51 -7.50 -20.66
N CYS A 675 14.36 -6.49 -20.39
CA CYS A 675 15.74 -6.71 -19.96
C CYS A 675 15.80 -7.43 -18.61
N ASP A 676 15.00 -7.03 -17.63
CA ASP A 676 14.96 -7.66 -16.31
C ASP A 676 14.46 -9.11 -16.39
N ASP A 677 13.49 -9.40 -17.26
CA ASP A 677 13.02 -10.77 -17.51
C ASP A 677 14.09 -11.64 -18.17
N ALA A 678 14.83 -11.08 -19.12
CA ALA A 678 15.97 -11.75 -19.71
C ALA A 678 17.08 -12.02 -18.67
N VAL A 679 17.33 -11.09 -17.74
CA VAL A 679 18.26 -11.30 -16.62
C VAL A 679 17.82 -12.48 -15.76
N ARG A 680 16.55 -12.49 -15.31
CA ARG A 680 16.02 -13.60 -14.49
C ARG A 680 16.17 -14.95 -15.18
N GLN A 681 15.98 -15.00 -16.50
CA GLN A 681 16.19 -16.21 -17.27
C GLN A 681 17.65 -16.66 -17.30
N LEU A 682 18.59 -15.72 -17.43
CA LEU A 682 20.02 -16.01 -17.36
C LEU A 682 20.48 -16.40 -15.95
N GLU A 683 19.85 -15.88 -14.90
CA GLU A 683 20.09 -16.29 -13.51
C GLU A 683 19.64 -17.74 -13.27
N LEU A 684 18.50 -18.16 -13.84
CA LEU A 684 18.09 -19.58 -13.83
C LEU A 684 19.14 -20.47 -14.51
N PHE A 685 19.66 -20.04 -15.67
CA PHE A 685 20.73 -20.77 -16.35
C PHE A 685 22.02 -20.85 -15.51
N ALA A 686 22.39 -19.75 -14.84
CA ALA A 686 23.54 -19.72 -13.93
C ALA A 686 23.36 -20.64 -12.72
N ALA A 687 22.12 -20.79 -12.23
CA ALA A 687 21.75 -21.73 -11.18
C ALA A 687 21.61 -23.19 -11.66
N GLY A 688 21.76 -23.46 -12.96
CA GLY A 688 21.70 -24.79 -13.55
C GLY A 688 20.28 -25.27 -13.94
N ASP A 689 19.29 -24.36 -14.00
CA ASP A 689 17.95 -24.64 -14.53
C ASP A 689 17.81 -24.06 -15.94
N PHE A 690 17.88 -24.95 -16.94
CA PHE A 690 17.76 -24.62 -18.36
C PHE A 690 16.37 -24.91 -18.94
N THR A 691 15.42 -25.33 -18.11
CA THR A 691 14.11 -25.82 -18.52
C THR A 691 12.98 -24.86 -18.21
N THR A 692 13.10 -24.10 -17.12
CA THR A 692 12.06 -23.16 -16.70
C THR A 692 12.07 -21.89 -17.56
N SER A 693 10.90 -21.50 -18.05
CA SER A 693 10.70 -20.23 -18.78
C SER A 693 10.05 -19.17 -17.88
N VAL A 694 10.75 -18.04 -17.71
CA VAL A 694 10.24 -16.87 -16.97
C VAL A 694 8.94 -16.32 -17.60
N LEU A 695 8.86 -16.30 -18.94
CA LEU A 695 7.70 -15.77 -19.66
C LEU A 695 6.44 -16.61 -19.45
N GLU A 696 6.57 -17.94 -19.47
CA GLU A 696 5.43 -18.83 -19.20
C GLU A 696 4.96 -18.74 -17.75
N GLN A 697 5.88 -18.62 -16.79
CA GLN A 697 5.54 -18.47 -15.38
C GLN A 697 4.73 -17.18 -15.15
N ARG A 698 5.21 -16.04 -15.65
CA ARG A 698 4.49 -14.76 -15.56
C ARG A 698 3.09 -14.82 -16.17
N LYS A 699 2.93 -15.53 -17.29
CA LYS A 699 1.61 -15.67 -17.93
C LYS A 699 0.62 -16.39 -17.00
N ARG A 700 1.05 -17.48 -16.36
CA ARG A 700 0.22 -18.23 -15.40
C ARG A 700 -0.13 -17.38 -14.17
N GLU A 701 0.84 -16.64 -13.63
CA GLU A 701 0.63 -15.75 -12.47
C GLU A 701 -0.40 -14.65 -12.78
N ARG A 702 -0.33 -14.03 -13.97
CA ARG A 702 -1.32 -13.03 -14.40
C ARG A 702 -2.73 -13.60 -14.56
N GLU A 703 -2.85 -14.79 -15.15
CA GLU A 703 -4.15 -15.47 -15.31
C GLU A 703 -4.77 -15.81 -13.95
N GLN A 704 -3.96 -16.25 -12.98
CA GLN A 704 -4.41 -16.52 -11.61
C GLN A 704 -4.82 -15.25 -10.86
N ALA A 705 -4.04 -14.16 -10.97
CA ALA A 705 -4.38 -12.88 -10.36
C ALA A 705 -5.71 -12.33 -10.90
N LEU A 706 -5.92 -12.40 -12.22
CA LEU A 706 -7.16 -11.99 -12.86
C LEU A 706 -8.35 -12.85 -12.39
N GLN A 707 -8.15 -14.15 -12.22
CA GLN A 707 -9.17 -15.06 -11.71
C GLN A 707 -9.53 -14.74 -10.25
N GLN A 708 -8.54 -14.52 -9.39
CA GLN A 708 -8.76 -14.13 -7.99
C GLN A 708 -9.48 -12.78 -7.86
N GLN A 709 -9.15 -11.82 -8.74
CA GLN A 709 -9.84 -10.53 -8.76
C GLN A 709 -11.32 -10.71 -9.15
N ARG A 710 -11.61 -11.49 -10.20
CA ARG A 710 -13.01 -11.81 -10.58
C ARG A 710 -13.79 -12.48 -9.47
N GLU A 711 -13.15 -13.38 -8.71
CA GLU A 711 -13.79 -14.06 -7.58
C GLU A 711 -14.11 -13.10 -6.42
N LYS A 712 -13.20 -12.15 -6.13
CA LYS A 712 -13.44 -11.09 -5.14
C LYS A 712 -14.57 -10.16 -5.56
N ASP A 713 -14.59 -9.75 -6.83
CA ASP A 713 -15.63 -8.87 -7.37
C ASP A 713 -17.01 -9.55 -7.28
N LEU A 714 -17.11 -10.82 -7.67
CA LEU A 714 -18.33 -11.62 -7.56
C LEU A 714 -18.80 -11.79 -6.11
N ALA A 715 -17.88 -12.02 -5.17
CA ALA A 715 -18.22 -12.15 -3.75
C ALA A 715 -18.81 -10.86 -3.18
N SER A 716 -18.27 -9.69 -3.56
CA SER A 716 -18.73 -8.38 -3.09
C SER A 716 -20.12 -7.95 -3.60
N ARG A 717 -20.63 -8.61 -4.65
CA ARG A 717 -21.99 -8.39 -5.19
C ARG A 717 -23.09 -9.07 -4.37
N SER A 718 -22.72 -9.66 -3.22
CA SER A 718 -23.65 -10.26 -2.29
C SER A 718 -23.34 -9.83 -0.87
N ALA A 719 -24.40 -9.61 -0.08
CA ALA A 719 -24.31 -9.19 1.31
C ALA A 719 -24.92 -10.26 2.21
N THR A 720 -24.36 -10.45 3.41
CA THR A 720 -24.92 -11.39 4.39
C THR A 720 -25.72 -10.64 5.45
N ILE A 721 -26.96 -11.05 5.70
CA ILE A 721 -27.84 -10.50 6.74
C ILE A 721 -28.40 -11.62 7.65
N ALA A 722 -28.85 -11.29 8.86
CA ALA A 722 -29.35 -12.26 9.84
C ALA A 722 -30.88 -12.14 10.00
N LYS A 723 -31.63 -13.14 9.58
CA LYS A 723 -33.10 -13.16 9.68
C LYS A 723 -33.56 -14.37 10.50
N ASP A 724 -34.32 -14.14 11.57
CA ASP A 724 -34.94 -15.19 12.38
C ASP A 724 -33.93 -16.29 12.84
N ASP A 725 -32.76 -15.87 13.33
CA ASP A 725 -31.60 -16.73 13.68
C ASP A 725 -30.96 -17.51 12.51
N GLN A 726 -31.33 -17.21 11.26
CA GLN A 726 -30.73 -17.76 10.04
C GLN A 726 -29.91 -16.71 9.29
N VAL A 727 -28.81 -17.16 8.69
CA VAL A 727 -27.93 -16.29 7.90
C VAL A 727 -28.35 -16.36 6.43
N LEU A 728 -28.78 -15.23 5.87
CA LEU A 728 -29.20 -15.10 4.48
C LEU A 728 -28.15 -14.34 3.66
N VAL A 729 -27.88 -14.81 2.45
CA VAL A 729 -27.12 -14.10 1.42
C VAL A 729 -28.09 -13.37 0.52
N VAL A 730 -27.97 -12.05 0.47
CA VAL A 730 -28.75 -11.14 -0.36
C VAL A 730 -27.93 -10.76 -1.59
N SER A 731 -28.53 -10.83 -2.77
CA SER A 731 -27.98 -10.29 -4.01
C SER A 731 -29.08 -9.59 -4.81
N ILE A 732 -28.69 -8.83 -5.84
CA ILE A 732 -29.64 -8.17 -6.74
C ILE A 732 -29.49 -8.77 -8.13
N ASP A 733 -30.60 -9.19 -8.71
CA ASP A 733 -30.68 -9.52 -10.12
C ASP A 733 -31.13 -8.29 -10.90
N TRP A 734 -30.23 -7.73 -11.70
CA TRP A 734 -30.52 -6.61 -12.57
C TRP A 734 -30.96 -7.07 -13.96
N GLU A 735 -32.05 -6.48 -14.45
CA GLU A 735 -32.56 -6.67 -15.80
C GLU A 735 -32.72 -5.30 -16.46
N GLU A 736 -32.37 -5.18 -17.74
CA GLU A 736 -32.71 -4.00 -18.53
C GLU A 736 -34.22 -3.93 -18.74
N MET A 737 -34.81 -2.74 -18.55
CA MET A 737 -36.23 -2.56 -18.79
C MET A 737 -36.51 -2.55 -20.31
N PRO A 738 -37.27 -3.51 -20.84
CA PRO A 738 -37.44 -3.65 -22.30
C PRO A 738 -38.25 -2.51 -22.94
N ALA A 739 -39.10 -1.83 -22.16
CA ALA A 739 -39.93 -0.73 -22.62
C ALA A 739 -39.97 0.37 -21.54
N PRO A 740 -38.94 1.22 -21.44
CA PRO A 740 -38.95 2.34 -20.50
C PRO A 740 -40.04 3.36 -20.91
N PRO A 741 -40.66 4.08 -19.95
CA PRO A 741 -41.74 5.02 -20.24
C PRO A 741 -41.30 6.24 -21.06
N CYS A 742 -40.01 6.57 -21.02
CA CYS A 742 -39.38 7.63 -21.79
C CYS A 742 -37.93 7.23 -22.09
N ASP A 743 -37.24 8.05 -22.89
CA ASP A 743 -35.81 7.91 -23.12
C ASP A 743 -35.05 7.95 -21.76
N PRO A 744 -34.27 6.91 -21.42
CA PRO A 744 -33.49 6.88 -20.19
C PRO A 744 -32.57 8.10 -19.99
N GLU A 745 -32.02 8.69 -21.06
CA GLU A 745 -31.16 9.88 -20.96
C GLU A 745 -31.90 11.13 -20.46
N HIS A 746 -33.22 11.15 -20.66
CA HIS A 746 -34.09 12.23 -20.21
C HIS A 746 -34.60 12.05 -18.78
N ILE A 747 -34.36 10.91 -18.12
CA ILE A 747 -34.80 10.71 -16.74
C ILE A 747 -34.02 11.64 -15.80
N ARG A 748 -34.73 12.31 -14.89
CA ARG A 748 -34.15 13.20 -13.87
C ARG A 748 -34.52 12.87 -12.45
N ASN A 749 -35.56 12.05 -12.24
CA ASN A 749 -35.94 11.62 -10.90
C ASN A 749 -36.68 10.29 -10.94
N LEU A 750 -36.43 9.45 -9.94
CA LEU A 750 -37.08 8.17 -9.71
C LEU A 750 -37.51 8.10 -8.25
N LYS A 751 -38.78 7.80 -7.98
CA LYS A 751 -39.30 7.70 -6.61
C LYS A 751 -40.40 6.66 -6.48
N THR A 752 -40.62 6.16 -5.28
CA THR A 752 -41.69 5.21 -4.94
C THR A 752 -42.35 5.61 -3.63
N ASP A 753 -43.66 5.33 -3.51
CA ASP A 753 -44.41 5.40 -2.25
C ASP A 753 -44.45 4.05 -1.50
N GLY A 754 -43.77 3.02 -2.04
CA GLY A 754 -43.79 1.64 -1.55
C GLY A 754 -44.73 0.73 -2.35
N GLU A 755 -45.73 1.28 -3.04
CA GLU A 755 -46.67 0.51 -3.88
C GLU A 755 -46.46 0.78 -5.37
N ARG A 756 -46.18 2.03 -5.72
CA ARG A 756 -46.09 2.54 -7.09
C ARG A 756 -44.75 3.23 -7.31
N TRP A 757 -44.35 3.28 -8.57
CA TRP A 757 -43.12 3.84 -9.07
C TRP A 757 -43.43 5.06 -9.92
N MET A 758 -42.67 6.13 -9.74
CA MET A 758 -42.77 7.34 -10.53
C MET A 758 -41.44 7.62 -11.23
N VAL A 759 -41.51 7.85 -12.54
CA VAL A 759 -40.41 8.32 -13.37
C VAL A 759 -40.73 9.74 -13.81
N ALA A 760 -39.80 10.67 -13.59
CA ALA A 760 -39.91 12.04 -14.08
C ALA A 760 -38.79 12.34 -15.09
N ASP A 761 -39.17 12.92 -16.22
CA ASP A 761 -38.22 13.32 -17.26
C ASP A 761 -37.84 14.81 -17.17
N ARG A 762 -36.82 15.20 -17.95
CA ARG A 762 -36.29 16.56 -18.06
C ARG A 762 -37.30 17.57 -18.62
N GLU A 763 -38.28 17.09 -19.38
CA GLU A 763 -39.28 17.91 -20.04
C GLU A 763 -40.47 18.20 -19.10
N GLY A 764 -40.54 17.55 -17.93
CA GLY A 764 -41.62 17.73 -16.97
C GLY A 764 -42.82 16.82 -17.23
N ARG A 765 -42.58 15.64 -17.83
CA ARG A 765 -43.56 14.54 -17.89
C ARG A 765 -43.30 13.55 -16.76
N TYR A 766 -44.38 12.93 -16.30
CA TYR A 766 -44.38 12.03 -15.15
C TYR A 766 -45.09 10.74 -15.51
N TYR A 767 -44.49 9.62 -15.18
CA TYR A 767 -45.02 8.29 -15.49
C TYR A 767 -45.16 7.49 -14.21
N LEU A 768 -46.34 6.93 -13.98
CA LEU A 768 -46.67 6.13 -12.80
C LEU A 768 -46.84 4.66 -13.19
N SER A 769 -46.30 3.74 -12.40
CA SER A 769 -46.48 2.31 -12.60
C SER A 769 -46.63 1.55 -11.28
N GLY A 770 -47.49 0.53 -11.25
CA GLY A 770 -47.61 -0.39 -10.12
C GLY A 770 -46.77 -1.66 -10.25
N ASP A 771 -46.29 -1.97 -11.46
CA ASP A 771 -45.63 -3.25 -11.79
C ASP A 771 -44.26 -3.08 -12.49
N ARG A 772 -43.87 -1.86 -12.83
CA ARG A 772 -42.67 -1.46 -13.61
C ARG A 772 -42.71 -1.90 -15.07
N VAL A 773 -43.88 -2.32 -15.57
CA VAL A 773 -44.07 -2.77 -16.94
C VAL A 773 -45.08 -1.86 -17.65
N GLN A 774 -46.23 -1.63 -17.03
CA GLN A 774 -47.26 -0.74 -17.54
C GLN A 774 -47.10 0.64 -16.91
N TRP A 775 -46.87 1.64 -17.76
CA TRP A 775 -46.66 3.02 -17.33
C TRP A 775 -47.81 3.90 -17.82
N GLU A 776 -48.37 4.66 -16.88
CA GLU A 776 -49.41 5.65 -17.12
C GLU A 776 -48.80 7.04 -17.00
N GLU A 777 -48.92 7.86 -18.04
CA GLU A 777 -48.54 9.27 -17.95
C GLU A 777 -49.54 10.01 -17.05
N VAL A 778 -49.02 10.76 -16.07
CA VAL A 778 -49.79 11.57 -15.14
C VAL A 778 -49.40 13.03 -15.26
N HIS A 779 -50.34 13.91 -14.90
CA HIS A 779 -50.23 15.34 -15.11
C HIS A 779 -50.37 16.12 -13.80
N PRO A 780 -49.34 16.12 -12.92
CA PRO A 780 -49.37 16.82 -11.63
C PRO A 780 -49.69 18.31 -11.77
N PHE A 781 -49.19 18.91 -12.84
CA PHE A 781 -49.38 20.30 -13.19
C PHE A 781 -50.26 20.47 -14.43
N GLY A 782 -51.28 19.61 -14.59
CA GLY A 782 -52.20 19.68 -15.73
C GLY A 782 -51.49 19.44 -17.08
N GLU A 783 -52.06 19.96 -18.17
CA GLU A 783 -51.48 19.81 -19.52
C GLU A 783 -50.15 20.58 -19.71
N GLU A 784 -49.73 21.38 -18.74
CA GLU A 784 -48.48 22.13 -18.77
C GLU A 784 -47.30 21.22 -18.37
N SER A 785 -46.27 21.14 -19.22
CA SER A 785 -45.03 20.42 -18.92
C SER A 785 -44.18 21.25 -17.95
N ILE A 786 -44.35 21.01 -16.65
CA ILE A 786 -43.61 21.68 -15.58
C ILE A 786 -42.74 20.65 -14.89
N SER A 787 -41.43 20.90 -14.87
CA SER A 787 -40.46 20.03 -14.18
C SER A 787 -40.45 20.33 -12.68
N ALA A 788 -40.53 19.29 -11.87
CA ALA A 788 -40.45 19.37 -10.42
C ALA A 788 -38.98 19.45 -10.00
N ASN A 789 -38.70 20.30 -9.01
CA ASN A 789 -37.40 20.39 -8.38
C ASN A 789 -37.15 19.16 -7.50
N GLU A 790 -38.12 18.80 -6.67
CA GLU A 790 -38.05 17.63 -5.80
C GLU A 790 -39.35 16.81 -5.79
N ILE A 791 -39.21 15.49 -5.64
CA ILE A 791 -40.31 14.53 -5.50
C ILE A 791 -40.17 13.84 -4.15
N ARG A 792 -41.13 14.06 -3.25
CA ARG A 792 -41.17 13.43 -1.93
C ARG A 792 -42.48 12.68 -1.72
N VAL A 793 -42.42 11.65 -0.88
CA VAL A 793 -43.60 10.96 -0.33
C VAL A 793 -43.60 11.20 1.17
N ILE A 794 -44.61 11.90 1.67
CA ILE A 794 -44.76 12.25 3.09
C ILE A 794 -46.08 11.68 3.58
N ASP A 795 -46.04 10.75 4.54
CA ASP A 795 -47.21 10.01 5.05
C ASP A 795 -48.10 9.45 3.93
N GLY A 796 -47.49 8.83 2.91
CA GLY A 796 -48.19 8.26 1.76
C GLY A 796 -48.77 9.28 0.77
N THR A 797 -48.43 10.57 0.92
CA THR A 797 -48.83 11.62 -0.04
C THR A 797 -47.65 12.03 -0.89
N TRP A 798 -47.81 11.93 -2.22
CA TRP A 798 -46.86 12.46 -3.20
C TRP A 798 -46.87 13.98 -3.17
N ILE A 799 -45.69 14.60 -3.15
CA ILE A 799 -45.49 16.05 -3.17
C ILE A 799 -44.38 16.38 -4.18
N LEU A 800 -44.73 17.20 -5.17
CA LEU A 800 -43.87 17.64 -6.26
C LEU A 800 -43.69 19.16 -6.15
N THR A 801 -42.51 19.61 -5.75
CA THR A 801 -42.20 21.05 -5.59
C THR A 801 -41.72 21.65 -6.91
N THR A 802 -42.01 22.93 -7.13
CA THR A 802 -41.57 23.69 -8.31
C THR A 802 -40.92 25.00 -7.89
N TYR A 803 -40.18 25.64 -8.79
CA TYR A 803 -39.56 26.95 -8.49
C TYR A 803 -40.55 28.11 -8.48
N ARG A 804 -41.64 28.06 -9.26
CA ARG A 804 -42.48 29.25 -9.52
C ARG A 804 -43.95 29.11 -9.13
N ASP A 805 -44.46 27.89 -8.99
CA ASP A 805 -45.91 27.64 -8.94
C ASP A 805 -46.37 26.94 -7.65
N GLY A 806 -45.49 26.84 -6.65
CA GLY A 806 -45.75 26.12 -5.42
C GLY A 806 -45.47 24.63 -5.57
N PHE A 807 -46.40 23.79 -5.12
CA PHE A 807 -46.27 22.33 -5.24
C PHE A 807 -47.59 21.68 -5.69
N ALA A 808 -47.46 20.53 -6.35
CA ALA A 808 -48.57 19.62 -6.60
C ALA A 808 -48.53 18.46 -5.60
N TYR A 809 -49.69 17.98 -5.18
CA TYR A 809 -49.77 16.83 -4.28
C TYR A 809 -50.89 15.86 -4.66
N SER A 810 -50.68 14.59 -4.32
CA SER A 810 -51.65 13.52 -4.57
C SER A 810 -51.47 12.35 -3.60
N PRO A 811 -52.54 11.89 -2.93
CA PRO A 811 -52.49 10.67 -2.12
C PRO A 811 -52.37 9.38 -2.94
N ASP A 812 -52.75 9.39 -4.22
CA ASP A 812 -52.76 8.21 -5.09
C ASP A 812 -51.86 8.34 -6.32
N GLY A 813 -51.18 9.48 -6.49
CA GLY A 813 -50.34 9.77 -7.65
C GLY A 813 -51.11 10.01 -8.96
N ARG A 814 -52.45 10.00 -8.94
CA ARG A 814 -53.31 10.17 -10.12
C ARG A 814 -54.14 11.44 -10.04
N HIS A 815 -54.77 11.68 -8.90
CA HIS A 815 -55.62 12.85 -8.68
C HIS A 815 -54.79 13.92 -7.99
N TRP A 816 -54.36 14.90 -8.79
CA TRP A 816 -53.46 15.96 -8.34
C TRP A 816 -54.22 17.23 -7.97
N LYS A 817 -53.80 17.85 -6.88
CA LYS A 817 -54.19 19.21 -6.49
C LYS A 817 -52.95 20.08 -6.45
N ARG A 818 -53.10 21.35 -6.82
CA ARG A 818 -52.02 22.34 -6.73
C ARG A 818 -52.22 23.24 -5.52
N THR A 819 -51.12 23.54 -4.84
CA THR A 819 -51.07 24.51 -3.77
C THR A 819 -50.12 25.63 -4.18
N PRO A 820 -50.61 26.86 -4.42
CA PRO A 820 -49.75 27.98 -4.74
C PRO A 820 -48.96 28.43 -3.51
N TYR A 821 -47.98 29.31 -3.70
CA TYR A 821 -47.27 29.91 -2.59
C TYR A 821 -48.21 30.69 -1.66
N PRO A 822 -47.92 30.70 -0.34
CA PRO A 822 -48.70 31.40 0.67
C PRO A 822 -48.44 32.92 0.72
N ILE A 823 -47.75 33.44 -0.30
CA ILE A 823 -47.40 34.86 -0.49
C ILE A 823 -48.08 35.38 -1.75
N ALA A 824 -48.32 36.69 -1.81
CA ALA A 824 -48.99 37.28 -2.96
C ALA A 824 -48.15 37.11 -4.23
N LYS A 825 -48.82 36.98 -5.38
CA LYS A 825 -48.15 37.00 -6.68
C LYS A 825 -47.41 38.34 -6.81
N ASP A 826 -46.11 38.29 -7.13
CA ASP A 826 -45.18 39.42 -7.18
C ASP A 826 -44.65 39.95 -5.82
N ASP A 827 -44.93 39.26 -4.71
CA ASP A 827 -44.27 39.51 -3.42
C ASP A 827 -42.97 38.71 -3.32
N TYR A 828 -41.83 39.40 -3.43
CA TYR A 828 -40.48 38.82 -3.34
C TYR A 828 -39.92 38.87 -1.92
N SER A 829 -40.75 39.15 -0.90
CA SER A 829 -40.28 39.22 0.49
C SER A 829 -39.84 37.87 1.07
N CYS A 830 -40.31 36.76 0.50
CA CYS A 830 -39.91 35.42 0.90
C CYS A 830 -39.73 34.52 -0.33
N SER A 831 -38.74 33.64 -0.31
CA SER A 831 -38.55 32.57 -1.30
C SER A 831 -38.85 31.20 -0.68
N PRO A 832 -39.52 30.29 -1.41
CA PRO A 832 -39.85 28.95 -0.93
C PRO A 832 -38.60 28.06 -0.89
N THR A 833 -38.67 27.00 -0.08
CA THR A 833 -37.70 25.89 -0.10
C THR A 833 -38.44 24.57 -0.34
N ASP A 834 -37.74 23.48 -0.63
CA ASP A 834 -38.37 22.17 -0.80
C ASP A 834 -38.70 21.47 0.53
N ASP A 835 -38.42 22.12 1.68
CA ASP A 835 -38.68 21.56 3.00
C ASP A 835 -40.14 21.71 3.41
N ILE A 836 -40.94 20.74 2.97
CA ILE A 836 -42.29 20.47 3.45
C ILE A 836 -42.23 19.28 4.40
N VAL A 837 -42.79 19.43 5.60
CA VAL A 837 -42.83 18.39 6.63
C VAL A 837 -44.20 18.31 7.29
N ARG A 838 -44.50 17.20 7.96
CA ARG A 838 -45.72 17.02 8.73
C ARG A 838 -45.41 16.76 10.20
N LEU A 839 -46.05 17.53 11.09
CA LEU A 839 -45.91 17.43 12.54
C LEU A 839 -47.30 17.42 13.18
N ASN A 840 -47.65 16.32 13.87
CA ASN A 840 -48.89 16.20 14.66
C ASN A 840 -50.15 16.56 13.86
N GLY A 841 -50.20 16.13 12.59
CA GLY A 841 -51.32 16.43 11.68
C GLY A 841 -51.27 17.81 11.03
N THR A 842 -50.33 18.69 11.42
CA THR A 842 -50.11 20.00 10.81
C THR A 842 -49.00 19.91 9.77
N TRP A 843 -49.24 20.46 8.58
CA TRP A 843 -48.23 20.63 7.54
C TRP A 843 -47.45 21.91 7.78
N ILE A 844 -46.13 21.85 7.62
CA ILE A 844 -45.22 22.98 7.81
C ILE A 844 -44.33 23.09 6.58
N TRP A 845 -44.18 24.29 6.06
CA TRP A 845 -43.39 24.59 4.88
C TRP A 845 -42.43 25.75 5.17
N ARG A 846 -41.15 25.54 4.87
CA ARG A 846 -40.08 26.51 5.11
C ARG A 846 -39.90 27.46 3.91
N PHE A 847 -39.75 28.74 4.24
CA PHE A 847 -39.38 29.83 3.36
C PHE A 847 -38.15 30.53 3.92
N ILE A 848 -37.45 31.24 3.05
CA ILE A 848 -36.34 32.15 3.38
C ILE A 848 -36.75 33.59 3.09
N ARG A 849 -36.31 34.54 3.91
CA ARG A 849 -36.57 35.97 3.78
C ARG A 849 -35.24 36.72 3.83
N ASP A 850 -35.00 37.55 2.83
CA ASP A 850 -33.80 38.39 2.76
C ASP A 850 -33.81 39.42 3.89
N CYS A 851 -32.79 39.36 4.74
CA CYS A 851 -32.56 40.29 5.84
C CYS A 851 -31.24 41.01 5.64
N SER A 852 -31.19 42.32 5.93
CA SER A 852 -29.98 43.12 5.79
C SER A 852 -29.26 43.34 7.12
N TYR A 853 -27.92 43.31 7.11
CA TYR A 853 -27.06 43.68 8.23
C TYR A 853 -26.00 44.71 7.79
N THR A 854 -25.53 45.52 8.74
CA THR A 854 -24.49 46.54 8.48
C THR A 854 -23.16 46.17 9.12
N TYR A 855 -22.05 46.54 8.47
CA TYR A 855 -20.69 46.32 8.98
C TYR A 855 -19.75 47.47 8.56
N LYS A 856 -18.61 47.57 9.24
CA LYS A 856 -17.58 48.60 8.97
C LYS A 856 -16.39 47.99 8.25
N THR A 857 -15.96 48.63 7.18
CA THR A 857 -14.76 48.24 6.43
C THR A 857 -13.51 48.91 7.01
N ASP A 858 -12.43 48.16 7.18
CA ASP A 858 -11.13 48.71 7.60
C ASP A 858 -10.48 49.47 6.42
N SER A 859 -10.82 50.74 6.30
CA SER A 859 -10.16 51.70 5.43
C SER A 859 -9.97 53.02 6.18
N TRP A 860 -9.04 53.85 5.70
CA TRP A 860 -8.71 55.17 6.23
C TRP A 860 -9.90 56.16 6.20
N PHE A 861 -10.97 55.80 5.49
CA PHE A 861 -12.32 56.33 5.65
C PHE A 861 -13.24 55.20 6.10
N SER A 862 -13.72 55.21 7.34
CA SER A 862 -14.69 54.21 7.81
C SER A 862 -16.06 54.48 7.16
N SER A 863 -16.44 53.71 6.14
CA SER A 863 -17.80 53.66 5.60
C SER A 863 -18.59 52.49 6.20
N GLU A 864 -19.88 52.69 6.44
CA GLU A 864 -20.81 51.62 6.78
C GLU A 864 -21.36 51.00 5.48
N GLU A 865 -21.17 49.70 5.32
CA GLU A 865 -21.71 48.93 4.20
C GLU A 865 -22.84 48.02 4.67
N THR A 866 -23.79 47.73 3.78
CA THR A 866 -24.94 46.85 4.04
C THR A 866 -24.82 45.58 3.18
N ARG A 867 -25.05 44.42 3.78
CA ARG A 867 -25.08 43.09 3.14
C ARG A 867 -26.31 42.32 3.60
N THR A 868 -26.60 41.18 2.98
CA THR A 868 -27.81 40.38 3.25
C THR A 868 -27.48 38.97 3.72
N TYR A 869 -28.43 38.35 4.42
CA TYR A 869 -28.45 36.94 4.83
C TYR A 869 -29.90 36.42 4.86
N ASP A 870 -30.07 35.10 4.90
CA ASP A 870 -31.38 34.46 4.76
C ASP A 870 -32.00 34.09 6.11
N GLU A 871 -33.08 34.76 6.49
CA GLU A 871 -33.87 34.40 7.67
C GLU A 871 -34.92 33.33 7.35
N THR A 872 -35.15 32.37 8.24
CA THR A 872 -36.18 31.35 8.06
C THR A 872 -37.56 31.78 8.53
N VAL A 873 -38.56 31.58 7.67
CA VAL A 873 -39.99 31.75 7.96
C VAL A 873 -40.70 30.42 7.75
N LEU A 874 -41.52 29.99 8.71
CA LEU A 874 -42.30 28.76 8.60
C LEU A 874 -43.77 29.09 8.38
N PHE A 875 -44.39 28.49 7.37
CA PHE A 875 -45.84 28.53 7.16
C PHE A 875 -46.44 27.21 7.60
N ALA A 876 -47.65 27.25 8.16
CA ALA A 876 -48.36 26.05 8.61
C ALA A 876 -49.82 26.02 8.17
N THR A 877 -50.34 24.81 7.99
CA THR A 877 -51.76 24.54 7.68
C THR A 877 -52.19 23.17 8.24
N GLN A 878 -53.49 22.99 8.51
CA GLN A 878 -54.05 21.68 8.89
C GLN A 878 -54.27 20.76 7.69
N SER A 879 -54.44 21.33 6.49
CA SER A 879 -54.65 20.57 5.26
C SER A 879 -53.97 21.28 4.08
N LEU A 880 -53.42 20.50 3.15
CA LEU A 880 -52.66 21.03 1.99
C LEU A 880 -53.49 21.93 1.06
N ASP A 881 -54.83 21.82 1.09
CA ASP A 881 -55.79 22.67 0.36
C ASP A 881 -56.31 23.87 1.17
N SER A 882 -55.92 24.02 2.43
CA SER A 882 -56.31 25.15 3.27
C SER A 882 -55.34 26.31 3.16
N ALA A 883 -55.78 27.50 3.56
CA ALA A 883 -54.91 28.68 3.61
C ALA A 883 -53.73 28.44 4.57
N TRP A 884 -52.54 28.78 4.09
CA TRP A 884 -51.30 28.71 4.85
C TRP A 884 -51.06 30.05 5.55
N SER A 885 -50.65 29.99 6.81
CA SER A 885 -50.32 31.18 7.61
C SER A 885 -48.97 31.03 8.26
N ILE A 886 -48.29 32.14 8.54
CA ILE A 886 -47.04 32.14 9.30
C ILE A 886 -47.28 31.41 10.62
N TRP A 887 -46.44 30.41 10.87
CA TRP A 887 -46.53 29.56 12.04
C TRP A 887 -45.94 30.27 13.25
N GLU A 888 -46.69 30.33 14.35
CA GLU A 888 -46.22 30.90 15.62
C GLU A 888 -44.95 30.23 16.15
N GLY A 889 -44.69 28.98 15.73
CA GLY A 889 -43.50 28.21 16.05
C GLY A 889 -42.25 28.57 15.22
N THR A 890 -42.26 29.61 14.39
CA THR A 890 -41.08 30.04 13.61
C THR A 890 -39.90 30.38 14.55
N PRO A 891 -38.69 29.81 14.33
CA PRO A 891 -37.54 30.04 15.21
C PRO A 891 -37.06 31.50 15.15
N LYS A 892 -36.75 32.08 16.31
CA LYS A 892 -36.06 33.37 16.40
C LYS A 892 -34.56 33.10 16.54
N LEU A 893 -33.81 33.29 15.46
CA LEU A 893 -32.37 33.04 15.39
C LEU A 893 -31.57 34.35 15.55
N PRO A 894 -30.30 34.28 16.00
CA PRO A 894 -29.40 35.43 16.00
C PRO A 894 -29.20 36.03 14.59
N GLU A 895 -28.84 37.32 14.53
CA GLU A 895 -28.47 37.97 13.27
C GLU A 895 -27.33 37.19 12.57
N GLY A 896 -27.50 36.94 11.26
CA GLY A 896 -26.52 36.22 10.44
C GLY A 896 -26.60 34.69 10.50
N MET A 897 -27.51 34.10 11.29
CA MET A 897 -27.70 32.65 11.38
C MET A 897 -28.84 32.17 10.48
N GLU A 898 -28.54 31.25 9.58
CA GLU A 898 -29.42 30.70 8.55
C GLU A 898 -29.80 29.24 8.87
N VAL A 899 -30.92 28.75 8.34
CA VAL A 899 -31.31 27.33 8.44
C VAL A 899 -31.09 26.66 7.11
N GLY A 900 -30.21 25.65 7.08
CA GLY A 900 -29.93 24.86 5.89
C GLY A 900 -31.02 23.82 5.58
N ALA A 901 -31.59 23.18 6.61
CA ALA A 901 -32.59 22.13 6.45
C ALA A 901 -33.59 22.07 7.62
N LEU A 902 -34.84 21.72 7.30
CA LEU A 902 -35.90 21.37 8.25
C LEU A 902 -36.30 19.90 8.11
N ARG A 903 -36.31 19.14 9.21
CA ARG A 903 -36.67 17.70 9.22
C ARG A 903 -37.67 17.38 10.34
N ALA A 904 -38.66 16.56 10.03
CA ALA A 904 -39.51 15.94 11.05
C ALA A 904 -38.81 14.69 11.59
N LEU A 905 -38.94 14.44 12.90
CA LEU A 905 -38.38 13.24 13.52
C LEU A 905 -39.34 12.06 13.35
N PRO A 906 -38.95 10.98 12.64
CA PRO A 906 -39.85 9.86 12.39
C PRO A 906 -40.32 9.18 13.68
N GLY A 907 -41.64 9.06 13.85
CA GLY A 907 -42.25 8.48 15.04
C GLY A 907 -42.13 9.34 16.31
N HIS A 908 -41.81 10.63 16.19
CA HIS A 908 -41.76 11.58 17.31
C HIS A 908 -42.49 12.89 17.00
N HIS A 909 -42.93 13.58 18.06
CA HIS A 909 -43.67 14.86 17.99
C HIS A 909 -42.73 16.08 18.00
N SER A 910 -41.65 16.05 17.23
CA SER A 910 -40.61 17.09 17.21
C SER A 910 -40.05 17.33 15.81
N LEU A 911 -39.47 18.52 15.61
CA LEU A 911 -38.74 18.92 14.40
C LEU A 911 -37.27 19.14 14.73
N LEU A 912 -36.40 19.02 13.73
CA LEU A 912 -35.02 19.47 13.75
C LEU A 912 -34.80 20.56 12.70
N ILE A 913 -34.03 21.57 13.08
CA ILE A 913 -33.45 22.55 12.16
C ILE A 913 -31.92 22.55 12.30
N PHE A 914 -31.26 22.64 11.16
CA PHE A 914 -29.81 22.66 11.05
C PHE A 914 -29.38 24.09 10.75
N CYS A 915 -28.76 24.75 11.73
CA CYS A 915 -28.45 26.17 11.66
C CYS A 915 -26.95 26.42 11.49
N ALA A 916 -26.61 27.39 10.64
CA ALA A 916 -25.23 27.79 10.35
C ALA A 916 -25.15 29.32 10.26
N TYR A 917 -23.98 29.90 10.48
CA TYR A 917 -23.77 31.31 10.19
C TYR A 917 -23.47 31.51 8.71
N ASN A 918 -24.04 32.57 8.12
CA ASN A 918 -23.69 33.01 6.77
C ASN A 918 -22.19 33.32 6.72
N TRP A 919 -21.48 32.73 5.75
CA TRP A 919 -20.03 32.85 5.66
C TRP A 919 -19.57 34.31 5.51
N MET A 920 -20.28 35.11 4.69
CA MET A 920 -19.96 36.54 4.53
C MET A 920 -20.26 37.33 5.81
N TYR A 921 -21.30 36.94 6.56
CA TYR A 921 -21.59 37.56 7.86
C TYR A 921 -20.45 37.35 8.85
N GLY A 922 -19.98 36.10 9.01
CA GLY A 922 -18.86 35.77 9.90
C GLY A 922 -17.57 36.52 9.54
N SER A 923 -17.24 36.56 8.25
CA SER A 923 -16.09 37.30 7.72
C SER A 923 -16.20 38.80 7.97
N ASN A 924 -17.34 39.42 7.62
CA ASN A 924 -17.55 40.87 7.73
C ASN A 924 -17.59 41.36 9.19
N LYS A 925 -18.11 40.54 10.11
CA LYS A 925 -18.18 40.85 11.55
C LYS A 925 -16.93 40.41 12.31
N LYS A 926 -15.94 39.80 11.63
CA LYS A 926 -14.69 39.29 12.20
C LYS A 926 -14.90 38.37 13.41
N MET A 927 -15.94 37.54 13.35
CA MET A 927 -16.25 36.61 14.44
C MET A 927 -15.49 35.31 14.18
N THR A 928 -14.55 34.99 15.08
CA THR A 928 -13.70 33.79 14.99
C THR A 928 -14.34 32.54 15.60
N ASP A 929 -15.39 32.70 16.42
CA ASP A 929 -15.94 31.64 17.29
C ASP A 929 -17.40 31.30 16.94
N LEU A 930 -17.77 31.36 15.65
CA LEU A 930 -19.14 31.06 15.21
C LEU A 930 -19.38 29.55 15.11
N GLU A 931 -20.00 28.96 16.13
CA GLU A 931 -20.37 27.55 16.11
C GLU A 931 -21.76 27.34 15.46
N PRO A 932 -21.89 26.36 14.55
CA PRO A 932 -23.19 25.95 14.05
C PRO A 932 -23.98 25.18 15.11
N ALA A 933 -25.31 25.12 14.96
CA ALA A 933 -26.16 24.45 15.94
C ALA A 933 -27.30 23.68 15.30
N VAL A 934 -27.61 22.53 15.88
CA VAL A 934 -28.87 21.82 15.61
C VAL A 934 -29.86 22.16 16.71
N LYS A 935 -31.07 22.55 16.32
CA LYS A 935 -32.15 22.85 17.28
C LYS A 935 -33.31 21.89 17.07
N TYR A 936 -33.93 21.48 18.17
CA TYR A 936 -35.15 20.68 18.16
C TYR A 936 -36.35 21.48 18.68
N PHE A 937 -37.51 21.22 18.10
CA PHE A 937 -38.77 21.83 18.51
C PHE A 937 -39.51 20.98 19.53
N VAL A 938 -39.95 21.60 20.63
CA VAL A 938 -40.81 20.99 21.63
C VAL A 938 -42.16 21.70 21.66
N PRO A 939 -43.28 20.99 21.41
CA PRO A 939 -44.61 21.57 21.55
C PRO A 939 -44.76 22.25 22.91
N SER A 940 -45.32 23.47 22.96
CA SER A 940 -45.47 24.34 24.14
C SER A 940 -44.21 24.95 24.76
N LYS A 941 -42.99 24.45 24.46
CA LYS A 941 -41.73 24.96 25.03
C LYS A 941 -40.83 25.67 24.01
N GLY A 942 -41.13 25.58 22.70
CA GLY A 942 -40.36 26.22 21.64
C GLY A 942 -39.08 25.48 21.25
N TRP A 943 -38.17 26.19 20.56
CA TRP A 943 -36.91 25.65 20.05
C TRP A 943 -35.82 25.58 21.14
N ARG A 944 -35.04 24.50 21.12
CA ARG A 944 -33.93 24.26 22.05
C ARG A 944 -32.74 23.67 21.30
N ASN A 945 -31.53 23.84 21.83
CA ASN A 945 -30.33 23.25 21.22
C ASN A 945 -30.28 21.74 21.50
N CYS A 946 -29.88 20.96 20.50
CA CYS A 946 -29.46 19.57 20.65
C CYS A 946 -28.02 19.51 21.18
N THR A 947 -27.63 18.38 21.77
CA THR A 947 -26.21 17.99 21.74
C THR A 947 -25.91 17.41 20.37
N TRP A 948 -24.82 17.84 19.77
CA TRP A 948 -24.40 17.40 18.44
C TRP A 948 -22.90 17.12 18.49
N ASP A 949 -22.55 15.87 18.26
CA ASP A 949 -21.17 15.39 18.28
C ASP A 949 -20.77 15.10 16.83
N GLY A 950 -19.93 15.96 16.25
CA GLY A 950 -19.46 15.85 14.85
C GLY A 950 -19.46 17.16 14.06
N GLU A 951 -18.63 17.22 13.01
CA GLU A 951 -18.53 18.39 12.12
C GLU A 951 -19.83 18.60 11.32
N MET A 952 -20.34 19.84 11.31
CA MET A 952 -21.55 20.19 10.58
C MET A 952 -21.22 20.68 9.17
N ASN A 953 -21.49 19.87 8.15
CA ASN A 953 -21.50 20.33 6.77
C ASN A 953 -22.91 20.88 6.41
N HIS A 954 -22.98 22.16 6.08
CA HIS A 954 -24.21 22.97 6.01
C HIS A 954 -25.04 22.80 4.72
N ARG A 955 -25.18 21.58 4.21
CA ARG A 955 -25.98 21.36 3.00
C ARG A 955 -27.35 20.75 3.31
N SER A 956 -28.29 21.01 2.41
CA SER A 956 -29.68 20.52 2.37
C SER A 956 -29.83 19.00 2.44
N ASP A 957 -28.73 18.25 2.32
CA ASP A 957 -28.71 16.81 2.05
C ASP A 957 -28.68 15.97 3.33
N VAL A 958 -29.28 16.47 4.41
CA VAL A 958 -29.40 15.73 5.66
C VAL A 958 -30.58 14.79 5.62
N ILE A 959 -30.35 13.52 5.95
CA ILE A 959 -31.38 12.48 6.01
C ILE A 959 -31.58 12.07 7.45
N VAL A 960 -32.80 12.21 7.96
CA VAL A 960 -33.17 11.72 9.28
C VAL A 960 -34.15 10.58 9.12
N THR A 961 -33.81 9.43 9.71
CA THR A 961 -34.65 8.24 9.64
C THR A 961 -34.72 7.50 10.98
N ARG A 962 -35.60 6.50 11.07
CA ARG A 962 -35.77 5.63 12.24
C ARG A 962 -35.76 4.17 11.84
N MET A 963 -35.03 3.36 12.59
CA MET A 963 -34.96 1.92 12.40
C MET A 963 -34.82 1.20 13.75
N ALA A 964 -35.60 0.15 13.98
CA ALA A 964 -35.59 -0.63 15.22
C ALA A 964 -35.59 0.24 16.50
N ASP A 965 -36.48 1.24 16.55
CA ASP A 965 -36.61 2.25 17.61
C ASP A 965 -35.43 3.21 17.81
N GLN A 966 -34.43 3.18 16.93
CA GLN A 966 -33.28 4.07 16.95
C GLN A 966 -33.42 5.17 15.90
N LEU A 967 -33.26 6.42 16.32
CA LEU A 967 -33.19 7.58 15.42
C LEU A 967 -31.76 7.70 14.87
N MET A 968 -31.67 7.90 13.56
CA MET A 968 -30.41 8.04 12.83
C MET A 968 -30.45 9.30 11.98
N CYS A 969 -29.31 9.98 11.90
CA CYS A 969 -29.12 11.13 11.04
C CYS A 969 -27.87 10.92 10.20
N PHE A 970 -28.00 11.01 8.89
CA PHE A 970 -26.90 10.95 7.93
C PHE A 970 -26.62 12.37 7.44
N GLY A 971 -25.41 12.85 7.71
CA GLY A 971 -24.85 14.09 7.15
C GLY A 971 -23.75 13.77 6.14
N SER A 972 -23.09 14.80 5.58
CA SER A 972 -21.97 14.61 4.65
C SER A 972 -20.80 13.93 5.36
N ASN A 973 -20.75 12.59 5.26
CA ASN A 973 -19.75 11.67 5.83
C ASN A 973 -19.86 11.39 7.33
N ALA A 974 -21.03 11.58 7.95
CA ALA A 974 -21.24 11.23 9.36
C ALA A 974 -22.58 10.54 9.58
N LEU A 975 -22.55 9.44 10.35
CA LEU A 975 -23.73 8.83 10.94
C LEU A 975 -23.82 9.28 12.40
N LEU A 976 -24.93 9.94 12.76
CA LEU A 976 -25.26 10.25 14.14
C LEU A 976 -26.46 9.43 14.60
N ARG A 977 -26.41 9.00 15.85
CA ARG A 977 -27.47 8.24 16.50
C ARG A 977 -28.01 9.02 17.68
N ALA A 978 -29.33 9.05 17.82
CA ALA A 978 -29.96 9.72 18.93
C ALA A 978 -30.11 8.75 20.12
N THR A 979 -29.55 9.10 21.28
CA THR A 979 -29.86 8.41 22.55
C THR A 979 -31.18 8.92 23.12
N LYS A 980 -31.48 10.20 22.86
CA LYS A 980 -32.77 10.86 23.09
C LYS A 980 -33.07 11.75 21.90
N VAL A 981 -34.31 12.23 21.81
CA VAL A 981 -34.81 13.14 20.74
C VAL A 981 -33.90 14.38 20.52
N TYR A 982 -33.12 14.77 21.52
CA TYR A 982 -32.25 15.95 21.52
C TYR A 982 -30.77 15.66 21.83
N GLU A 983 -30.40 14.39 22.06
CA GLU A 983 -29.02 13.97 22.34
C GLU A 983 -28.52 13.10 21.19
N TRP A 984 -27.62 13.66 20.37
CA TRP A 984 -27.03 13.00 19.21
C TRP A 984 -25.54 12.77 19.42
N THR A 985 -25.09 11.55 19.14
CA THR A 985 -23.69 11.13 19.26
C THR A 985 -23.20 10.63 17.91
N GLN A 986 -21.97 10.98 17.54
CA GLN A 986 -21.36 10.48 16.32
C GLN A 986 -21.08 8.99 16.47
N ASP A 987 -21.34 8.24 15.41
CA ASP A 987 -20.88 6.88 15.32
C ASP A 987 -19.40 6.81 14.93
N LYS A 988 -18.73 5.70 15.30
CA LYS A 988 -17.33 5.48 14.93
C LYS A 988 -17.17 5.32 13.42
N ASP A 989 -18.17 4.75 12.76
CA ASP A 989 -18.14 4.49 11.34
C ASP A 989 -18.73 5.69 10.57
N SER A 990 -17.91 6.30 9.71
CA SER A 990 -18.35 7.36 8.82
C SER A 990 -19.09 6.77 7.61
N ILE A 991 -20.40 6.95 7.57
CA ILE A 991 -21.25 6.45 6.48
C ILE A 991 -21.92 7.62 5.76
N SER A 992 -21.73 7.67 4.44
CA SER A 992 -22.37 8.65 3.56
C SER A 992 -23.55 8.01 2.82
N VAL A 993 -24.76 8.53 3.03
CA VAL A 993 -26.01 8.01 2.46
C VAL A 993 -26.72 9.09 1.67
N ARG A 994 -27.17 8.74 0.46
CA ARG A 994 -27.91 9.60 -0.46
C ARG A 994 -29.43 9.43 -0.35
N ASP A 995 -29.90 8.21 -0.13
CA ASP A 995 -31.33 7.92 0.10
C ASP A 995 -31.49 6.64 0.92
N VAL A 996 -32.65 6.49 1.57
CA VAL A 996 -32.96 5.36 2.46
C VAL A 996 -34.28 4.73 2.06
N PHE A 997 -34.27 3.40 1.92
CA PHE A 997 -35.44 2.60 1.57
C PHE A 997 -35.72 1.59 2.68
N HIS A 998 -36.78 1.84 3.43
CA HIS A 998 -37.26 0.90 4.44
C HIS A 998 -38.11 -0.18 3.77
N LEU A 999 -37.63 -1.42 3.84
CA LEU A 999 -38.30 -2.62 3.34
C LEU A 999 -38.90 -3.39 4.52
N GLN A 1000 -39.72 -4.39 4.24
CA GLN A 1000 -40.41 -5.17 5.27
C GLN A 1000 -39.45 -5.86 6.26
N ASN A 1001 -38.30 -6.36 5.78
CA ASN A 1001 -37.37 -7.19 6.56
C ASN A 1001 -35.98 -6.57 6.77
N MET A 1002 -35.67 -5.48 6.06
CA MET A 1002 -34.37 -4.81 6.11
C MET A 1002 -34.53 -3.38 5.62
N SER A 1003 -33.49 -2.57 5.72
CA SER A 1003 -33.43 -1.27 5.07
C SER A 1003 -32.20 -1.21 4.17
N ALA A 1004 -32.39 -0.65 2.98
CA ALA A 1004 -31.33 -0.43 2.02
C ALA A 1004 -30.97 1.07 2.03
N PHE A 1005 -29.68 1.36 2.20
CA PHE A 1005 -29.14 2.71 2.22
C PHE A 1005 -28.29 2.88 0.97
N TRP A 1006 -28.65 3.84 0.12
CA TRP A 1006 -27.87 4.12 -1.08
C TRP A 1006 -26.65 4.94 -0.74
N HIS A 1007 -25.47 4.36 -0.95
CA HIS A 1007 -24.22 4.99 -0.55
C HIS A 1007 -23.88 6.19 -1.45
N GLY A 1008 -23.22 7.21 -0.88
CA GLY A 1008 -22.86 8.44 -1.59
C GLY A 1008 -21.94 8.25 -2.82
N SER A 1009 -21.24 7.13 -2.94
CA SER A 1009 -20.41 6.78 -4.11
C SER A 1009 -21.19 6.30 -5.34
N ASN A 1010 -22.48 6.01 -5.18
CA ASN A 1010 -23.35 5.36 -6.15
C ASN A 1010 -22.95 3.93 -6.58
N THR A 1011 -21.87 3.36 -6.05
CA THR A 1011 -21.37 2.04 -6.46
C THR A 1011 -21.81 0.91 -5.55
N LYS A 1012 -22.48 1.21 -4.42
CA LYS A 1012 -22.89 0.21 -3.44
C LYS A 1012 -24.18 0.57 -2.71
N LEU A 1013 -24.81 -0.46 -2.17
CA LEU A 1013 -25.93 -0.39 -1.23
C LEU A 1013 -25.46 -0.94 0.11
N LEU A 1014 -25.87 -0.30 1.20
CA LEU A 1014 -25.66 -0.81 2.54
C LEU A 1014 -26.97 -1.43 3.01
N LEU A 1015 -26.94 -2.67 3.48
CA LEU A 1015 -28.11 -3.36 4.01
C LEU A 1015 -28.02 -3.44 5.52
N SER A 1016 -29.08 -3.06 6.22
CA SER A 1016 -29.16 -3.17 7.67
C SER A 1016 -30.50 -3.75 8.11
N GLN A 1017 -30.54 -4.40 9.27
CA GLN A 1017 -31.77 -4.86 9.92
C GLN A 1017 -32.04 -4.17 11.27
N ASP A 1018 -31.01 -3.59 11.88
CA ASP A 1018 -31.08 -2.98 13.20
C ASP A 1018 -30.65 -1.50 13.21
N GLY A 1019 -30.16 -0.96 12.08
CA GLY A 1019 -29.59 0.39 12.00
C GLY A 1019 -28.24 0.55 12.71
N ARG A 1020 -27.65 -0.55 13.19
CA ARG A 1020 -26.35 -0.60 13.88
C ARG A 1020 -25.28 -1.20 12.99
N THR A 1021 -25.61 -2.34 12.37
CA THR A 1021 -24.72 -3.07 11.48
C THR A 1021 -25.13 -2.86 10.03
N PHE A 1022 -24.16 -2.65 9.16
CA PHE A 1022 -24.37 -2.43 7.73
C PHE A 1022 -23.54 -3.44 6.94
N ALA A 1023 -24.20 -4.18 6.05
CA ALA A 1023 -23.55 -5.11 5.14
C ALA A 1023 -23.45 -4.48 3.74
N ASP A 1024 -22.25 -4.45 3.20
CA ASP A 1024 -21.97 -3.88 1.88
C ASP A 1024 -22.44 -4.82 0.76
N LEU A 1025 -23.15 -4.26 -0.21
CA LEU A 1025 -23.50 -4.90 -1.48
C LEU A 1025 -23.03 -4.01 -2.63
N THR A 1026 -21.97 -4.41 -3.31
CA THR A 1026 -21.43 -3.68 -4.46
C THR A 1026 -22.31 -3.91 -5.68
N LEU A 1027 -22.60 -2.83 -6.43
CA LEU A 1027 -23.32 -2.89 -7.69
C LEU A 1027 -22.37 -3.30 -8.84
N GLU A 1028 -22.93 -3.63 -10.00
CA GLU A 1028 -22.11 -3.92 -11.19
C GLU A 1028 -21.34 -2.67 -11.65
N ASP A 1029 -20.19 -2.87 -12.28
CA ASP A 1029 -19.35 -1.76 -12.76
C ASP A 1029 -20.11 -0.86 -13.73
N GLY A 1030 -20.01 0.45 -13.51
CA GLY A 1030 -20.69 1.48 -14.28
C GLY A 1030 -21.22 2.59 -13.38
N ASN A 1031 -21.86 3.58 -14.00
CA ASN A 1031 -22.42 4.73 -13.31
C ASN A 1031 -23.90 4.51 -13.00
N TRP A 1032 -24.23 4.33 -11.72
CA TRP A 1032 -25.61 4.19 -11.26
C TRP A 1032 -26.14 5.54 -10.78
N ASN A 1033 -27.32 5.93 -11.25
CA ASN A 1033 -27.96 7.20 -10.87
C ASN A 1033 -29.46 7.00 -10.62
N TYR A 1034 -30.05 7.91 -9.85
CA TYR A 1034 -31.47 7.91 -9.49
C TYR A 1034 -32.00 6.54 -9.05
N LEU A 1035 -31.51 6.01 -7.93
CA LEU A 1035 -31.97 4.72 -7.41
C LEU A 1035 -33.20 4.91 -6.51
N CYS A 1036 -34.20 4.05 -6.66
CA CYS A 1036 -35.27 3.87 -5.68
C CYS A 1036 -35.58 2.39 -5.47
N ALA A 1037 -36.05 2.03 -4.26
CA ALA A 1037 -36.33 0.65 -3.90
C ALA A 1037 -37.56 0.52 -3.00
N ASN A 1038 -38.26 -0.61 -3.13
CA ASN A 1038 -39.32 -1.07 -2.23
C ASN A 1038 -39.30 -2.60 -2.16
N ASP A 1039 -40.31 -3.21 -1.51
CA ASP A 1039 -40.38 -4.66 -1.35
C ASP A 1039 -40.50 -5.45 -2.68
N GLN A 1040 -40.98 -4.80 -3.75
CA GLN A 1040 -41.08 -5.41 -5.08
C GLN A 1040 -39.72 -5.48 -5.81
N GLY A 1041 -38.72 -4.70 -5.36
CA GLY A 1041 -37.39 -4.66 -5.95
C GLY A 1041 -36.80 -3.24 -6.03
N LEU A 1042 -36.04 -2.99 -7.09
CA LEU A 1042 -35.35 -1.72 -7.33
C LEU A 1042 -35.62 -1.19 -8.75
N LEU A 1043 -35.42 0.11 -8.92
CA LEU A 1043 -35.38 0.80 -10.20
C LEU A 1043 -34.24 1.83 -10.16
N SER A 1044 -33.37 1.82 -11.16
CA SER A 1044 -32.23 2.74 -11.24
C SER A 1044 -31.85 3.03 -12.69
N LEU A 1045 -31.29 4.20 -12.92
CA LEU A 1045 -30.56 4.51 -14.15
C LEU A 1045 -29.15 3.89 -14.07
N TYR A 1046 -28.68 3.30 -15.15
CA TYR A 1046 -27.36 2.68 -15.24
C TYR A 1046 -26.71 3.00 -16.59
N SER A 1047 -25.46 3.46 -16.54
CA SER A 1047 -24.63 3.73 -17.71
C SER A 1047 -23.31 2.96 -17.58
N PRO A 1048 -23.02 1.96 -18.42
CA PRO A 1048 -21.77 1.19 -18.36
C PRO A 1048 -20.58 2.02 -18.87
N ASN A 1049 -20.87 3.03 -19.70
CA ASN A 1049 -19.93 3.91 -20.38
C ASN A 1049 -20.60 5.27 -20.64
N PRO A 1050 -19.85 6.30 -21.08
CA PRO A 1050 -20.39 7.64 -21.30
C PRO A 1050 -21.40 7.78 -22.45
N HIS A 1051 -21.59 6.76 -23.29
CA HIS A 1051 -22.39 6.82 -24.52
C HIS A 1051 -23.70 6.05 -24.44
N GLU A 1052 -23.91 5.25 -23.39
CA GLU A 1052 -25.08 4.38 -23.23
C GLU A 1052 -25.71 4.59 -21.86
N THR A 1053 -27.04 4.72 -21.82
CA THR A 1053 -27.81 4.88 -20.59
C THR A 1053 -29.07 4.03 -20.66
N TRP A 1054 -29.30 3.22 -19.63
CA TRP A 1054 -30.46 2.34 -19.53
C TRP A 1054 -31.21 2.52 -18.23
N LEU A 1055 -32.53 2.33 -18.29
CA LEU A 1055 -33.36 2.15 -17.11
C LEU A 1055 -33.34 0.66 -16.75
N ARG A 1056 -32.81 0.32 -15.56
CA ARG A 1056 -32.72 -1.06 -15.08
C ARG A 1056 -33.66 -1.30 -13.91
N THR A 1057 -34.26 -2.50 -13.88
CA THR A 1057 -35.02 -2.99 -12.75
C THR A 1057 -34.26 -4.08 -12.02
N GLY A 1058 -34.23 -4.00 -10.70
CA GLY A 1058 -33.59 -4.97 -9.82
C GLY A 1058 -34.61 -5.82 -9.07
N ARG A 1059 -34.30 -7.10 -8.85
CA ARG A 1059 -35.05 -7.98 -7.95
C ARG A 1059 -34.17 -8.45 -6.80
N TRP A 1060 -34.68 -8.38 -5.58
CA TRP A 1060 -34.02 -8.93 -4.40
C TRP A 1060 -33.98 -10.45 -4.48
N LYS A 1061 -32.79 -11.04 -4.39
CA LYS A 1061 -32.59 -12.48 -4.20
C LYS A 1061 -32.12 -12.77 -2.79
N PHE A 1062 -32.76 -13.73 -2.15
CA PHE A 1062 -32.38 -14.24 -0.83
C PHE A 1062 -32.05 -15.72 -0.94
N LYS A 1063 -30.88 -16.12 -0.45
CA LYS A 1063 -30.46 -17.53 -0.34
C LYS A 1063 -30.07 -17.82 1.10
N LEU A 1064 -30.35 -19.01 1.60
CA LEU A 1064 -29.76 -19.45 2.86
C LEU A 1064 -28.25 -19.62 2.67
N LYS A 1065 -27.47 -19.17 3.65
CA LYS A 1065 -26.06 -19.52 3.75
C LYS A 1065 -26.00 -20.93 4.36
N GLU A 1066 -25.60 -21.91 3.56
CA GLU A 1066 -25.45 -23.32 3.97
C GLU A 1066 -24.39 -23.51 5.05
#